data_AF-A0A1M5CX51-F1
#
_entry.id   AF-A0A1M5CX51-F1
#
_cell.length_a   1.000
_cell.length_b   1.000
_cell.length_c   1.000
_cell.angle_alpha   90.00
_cell.angle_beta   90.00
_cell.angle_gamma   90.00
#
_symmetry.space_group_name_H-M   'P 1'
#
loop_
_entity.id
_entity.type
_entity.pdbx_description
1 polymer ?
#
loop_
_entity_poly.entity_id
_entity_poly.type
_entity_poly.pdbx_seq_one_letter_code
_entity_poly.pdbx_strand_id
1 'polypeptide(L)'
;MMPSARQHRADPERRRLTIRTELDRRRELGVAFVNREVMTVTGYDRKTISGVTQRYVSELAAELLETVVEDREAYERWVRDYRTFRPFITRTESGPALFRRFVRLVIEQLHRENALMTVNAVETITGGRKRILNEELVIWEQETGHQVARTVAWKSLDTSGATVLVGENHTLNRRNESIKAELDRRRQIGTPFKLIDISRCLGFSVATVSGYSRHYVAALADELLSAPVDSREAYESWRRDFNTFRYSLPNTRRSREVLTRLTRLTIEHLHREGYTVAYSEVLRLSGHNVSRIKQEIRRWEEETGHRASPLRVWKEITLEMVLDSVSPALHHLPLTFLESPTMGRPFNDSQRRMIHSISQPKLRDVAFFVMTFADGNRRNDITFFANMSRYLTRLKLPDIDALDPEVFYRRYHDGEILPEEGTPKRGRFLQTYFRLLRKQEDYLLRLTPKQRRAVVPWKLIGLKDDHFWHRSTLHRDVRTDQRMRRKAATAVVHDRFYLLRDVAERRCIQVERLHTAFQDAMAHHEREGEALPMSFSITDETVSTSGRTRSTQQHFRLWDAATLRSVHEPVAEDFYYHQDQRQRIRATICDQARYFLSYEGGHACDDATLIEPYWFIELLQANVLKSQVTDSDFLTHNGYSKGAFQLPPHSTWGLSTSHWLERVSRDLGMLFIPLDALKLAALVGYAAIQIMTKTGARMNEFLQIRLSPEHLSRVLLAKDREAIAFRAIPKGRRAEEPYYIDERCMKALHAWWKFQRDRGQDLETIPPTRSLRHKLRAASYLWQHAGRHFSHKDVNATMSIMLHGISLQTAAGEAVRVTSHLLRHGFATEMRALNTPVDVIALLMKQRDVRVTEYYSQPTPARLMELQQKIFESRVDLSRTHVRSPGQIRRQIEAAQEQVGALIPVIGGRCTVASQCPIKFACIGCAGNAPDWHKRDQVIVYRQACAQMAEMAEAQNLPAEGRKAKESMASCDDVLAEMELLERADQAAADPVILTIGRKEK
;
A
#
# COMPACT_ATOMS: atom_id res chain seq x y z
N MET A 1 -20.46 10.52 -60.01
CA MET A 1 -20.92 9.25 -60.59
C MET A 1 -19.97 8.15 -60.18
N MET A 2 -20.40 7.28 -59.27
CA MET A 2 -19.70 6.04 -58.92
C MET A 2 -20.14 4.93 -59.88
N PRO A 3 -19.25 4.04 -60.37
CA PRO A 3 -19.69 2.81 -61.01
C PRO A 3 -20.09 1.79 -59.94
N SER A 4 -21.32 1.28 -60.03
CA SER A 4 -21.83 0.22 -59.17
C SER A 4 -21.13 -1.12 -59.46
N ALA A 5 -20.54 -1.75 -58.44
CA ALA A 5 -20.08 -3.13 -58.53
C ALA A 5 -21.29 -4.09 -58.38
N ARG A 6 -21.85 -4.51 -59.52
CA ARG A 6 -22.81 -5.60 -59.62
C ARG A 6 -22.23 -6.86 -58.99
N GLN A 7 -22.92 -7.38 -57.98
CA GLN A 7 -22.77 -8.76 -57.49
C GLN A 7 -23.11 -9.73 -58.64
N HIS A 8 -22.10 -10.28 -59.30
CA HIS A 8 -22.29 -11.51 -60.07
C HIS A 8 -22.62 -12.64 -59.09
N ARG A 9 -23.82 -13.23 -59.22
CA ARG A 9 -24.12 -14.56 -58.67
C ARG A 9 -23.21 -15.58 -59.34
N ALA A 10 -21.96 -15.69 -58.87
CA ALA A 10 -21.09 -16.80 -59.20
C ALA A 10 -21.63 -18.07 -58.52
N ASP A 11 -21.66 -19.17 -59.26
CA ASP A 11 -21.95 -20.52 -58.80
C ASP A 11 -21.18 -20.86 -57.49
N PRO A 12 -21.81 -21.40 -56.43
CA PRO A 12 -21.16 -21.78 -55.19
C PRO A 12 -19.91 -22.65 -55.37
N GLU A 13 -19.91 -23.53 -56.37
CA GLU A 13 -18.75 -24.35 -56.76
C GLU A 13 -17.59 -23.47 -57.22
N ARG A 14 -17.87 -22.51 -58.11
CA ARG A 14 -16.89 -21.57 -58.65
C ARG A 14 -16.30 -20.66 -57.56
N ARG A 15 -17.10 -20.25 -56.56
CA ARG A 15 -16.63 -19.46 -55.40
C ARG A 15 -15.65 -20.24 -54.53
N ARG A 16 -15.97 -21.51 -54.24
CA ARG A 16 -15.10 -22.39 -53.46
C ARG A 16 -13.80 -22.65 -54.19
N LEU A 17 -13.87 -22.86 -55.51
CA LEU A 17 -12.69 -23.08 -56.34
C LEU A 17 -11.77 -21.85 -56.33
N THR A 18 -12.29 -20.64 -56.51
CA THR A 18 -11.47 -19.41 -56.49
C THR A 18 -10.76 -19.20 -55.14
N ILE A 19 -11.46 -19.42 -54.02
CA ILE A 19 -10.86 -19.28 -52.69
C ILE A 19 -9.82 -20.39 -52.46
N ARG A 20 -10.12 -21.63 -52.86
CA ARG A 20 -9.18 -22.76 -52.74
C ARG A 20 -7.91 -22.52 -53.56
N THR A 21 -8.03 -22.04 -54.80
CA THR A 21 -6.88 -21.70 -55.64
C THR A 21 -5.99 -20.62 -55.02
N GLU A 22 -6.57 -19.60 -54.36
CA GLU A 22 -5.76 -18.61 -53.63
C GLU A 22 -5.10 -19.22 -52.39
N LEU A 23 -5.75 -20.14 -51.67
CA LEU A 23 -5.14 -20.85 -50.54
C LEU A 23 -4.02 -21.78 -50.99
N ASP A 24 -4.17 -22.47 -52.12
CA ASP A 24 -3.13 -23.31 -52.74
C ASP A 24 -1.93 -22.45 -53.17
N ARG A 25 -2.19 -21.30 -53.81
CA ARG A 25 -1.13 -20.34 -54.14
C ARG A 25 -0.38 -19.85 -52.89
N ARG A 26 -1.09 -19.60 -51.79
CA ARG A 26 -0.47 -19.20 -50.51
C ARG A 26 0.33 -20.35 -49.89
N ARG A 27 -0.14 -21.59 -50.02
CA ARG A 27 0.58 -22.81 -49.62
C ARG A 27 1.91 -22.91 -50.35
N GLU A 28 1.93 -22.67 -51.67
CA GLU A 28 3.15 -22.64 -52.48
C GLU A 28 4.12 -21.53 -52.07
N LEU A 29 3.60 -20.32 -51.79
CA LEU A 29 4.41 -19.16 -51.41
C LEU A 29 5.08 -19.28 -50.03
N GLY A 30 4.51 -20.05 -49.10
CA GLY A 30 5.16 -20.32 -47.82
C GLY A 30 5.09 -19.20 -46.78
N VAL A 31 4.23 -18.20 -46.98
CA VAL A 31 4.13 -17.01 -46.11
C VAL A 31 2.83 -17.01 -45.32
N ALA A 32 2.93 -16.80 -44.00
CA ALA A 32 1.77 -16.69 -43.13
C ALA A 32 0.89 -15.49 -43.53
N PHE A 33 -0.43 -15.70 -43.52
CA PHE A 33 -1.40 -14.70 -43.96
C PHE A 33 -2.63 -14.67 -43.03
N VAL A 34 -3.44 -13.62 -43.15
CA VAL A 34 -4.76 -13.55 -42.51
C VAL A 34 -5.89 -13.54 -43.53
N ASN A 35 -7.09 -14.01 -43.14
CA ASN A 35 -8.25 -14.07 -44.05
C ASN A 35 -8.59 -12.74 -44.73
N ARG A 36 -8.22 -11.59 -44.14
CA ARG A 36 -8.39 -10.26 -44.76
C ARG A 36 -7.61 -10.12 -46.08
N GLU A 37 -6.45 -10.75 -46.21
CA GLU A 37 -5.66 -10.70 -47.44
C GLU A 37 -6.32 -11.51 -48.57
N VAL A 38 -6.92 -12.65 -48.23
CA VAL A 38 -7.71 -13.46 -49.17
C VAL A 38 -8.99 -12.71 -49.57
N MET A 39 -9.59 -11.93 -48.67
CA MET A 39 -10.72 -11.05 -48.99
C MET A 39 -10.34 -10.01 -50.04
N THR A 40 -9.19 -9.35 -49.90
CA THR A 40 -8.73 -8.31 -50.84
C THR A 40 -8.51 -8.86 -52.25
N VAL A 41 -8.04 -10.10 -52.38
CA VAL A 41 -7.73 -10.73 -53.68
C VAL A 41 -8.98 -11.35 -54.32
N THR A 42 -9.83 -12.01 -53.53
CA THR A 42 -10.97 -12.77 -54.06
C THR A 42 -12.29 -11.98 -54.10
N GLY A 43 -12.37 -10.87 -53.36
CA GLY A 43 -13.57 -10.01 -53.29
C GLY A 43 -14.74 -10.60 -52.48
N TYR A 44 -14.57 -11.78 -51.86
CA TYR A 44 -15.60 -12.44 -51.06
C TYR A 44 -15.61 -11.96 -49.59
N ASP A 45 -16.78 -12.07 -48.95
CA ASP A 45 -16.97 -11.65 -47.56
C ASP A 45 -16.29 -12.58 -46.54
N ARG A 46 -16.00 -12.04 -45.34
CA ARG A 46 -15.22 -12.73 -44.31
C ARG A 46 -15.84 -14.07 -43.89
N LYS A 47 -17.18 -14.18 -43.89
CA LYS A 47 -17.88 -15.40 -43.46
C LYS A 47 -17.67 -16.53 -44.47
N THR A 48 -17.80 -16.23 -45.76
CA THR A 48 -17.58 -17.20 -46.85
C THR A 48 -16.13 -17.69 -46.87
N ILE A 49 -15.16 -16.77 -46.79
CA ILE A 49 -13.74 -17.14 -46.79
C ILE A 49 -13.38 -17.94 -45.54
N SER A 50 -13.83 -17.52 -44.36
CA SER A 50 -13.53 -18.26 -43.12
C SER A 50 -14.05 -19.70 -43.16
N GLY A 51 -15.23 -19.93 -43.74
CA GLY A 51 -15.78 -21.29 -43.89
C GLY A 51 -14.95 -22.18 -44.82
N VAL A 52 -14.48 -21.64 -45.95
CA VAL A 52 -13.63 -22.39 -46.90
C VAL A 52 -12.23 -22.60 -46.33
N THR A 53 -11.61 -21.58 -45.73
CA THR A 53 -10.29 -21.68 -45.09
C THR A 53 -10.31 -22.69 -43.96
N GLN A 54 -11.36 -22.72 -43.12
CA GLN A 54 -11.44 -23.68 -42.02
C GLN A 54 -11.50 -25.12 -42.51
N ARG A 55 -12.26 -25.39 -43.57
CA ARG A 55 -12.33 -26.73 -44.19
C ARG A 55 -10.99 -27.12 -44.81
N TYR A 56 -10.38 -26.22 -45.58
CA TYR A 56 -9.06 -26.42 -46.18
C TYR A 56 -7.98 -26.70 -45.11
N VAL A 57 -7.97 -25.93 -44.02
CA VAL A 57 -7.02 -26.10 -42.92
C VAL A 57 -7.27 -27.40 -42.17
N SER A 58 -8.51 -27.87 -42.07
CA SER A 58 -8.82 -29.17 -41.45
C SER A 58 -8.32 -30.34 -42.31
N GLU A 59 -8.51 -30.27 -43.64
CA GLU A 59 -7.95 -31.24 -44.60
C GLU A 59 -6.41 -31.23 -44.56
N LEU A 60 -5.79 -30.05 -44.58
CA LEU A 60 -4.34 -29.89 -44.49
C LEU A 60 -3.78 -30.36 -43.13
N ALA A 61 -4.50 -30.13 -42.03
CA ALA A 61 -4.06 -30.56 -40.70
C ALA A 61 -4.03 -32.09 -40.60
N ALA A 62 -5.00 -32.78 -41.19
CA ALA A 62 -4.99 -34.24 -41.30
C ALA A 62 -3.82 -34.71 -42.19
N GLU A 63 -3.64 -34.09 -43.35
CA GLU A 63 -2.52 -34.36 -44.27
C GLU A 63 -1.17 -34.25 -43.55
N LEU A 64 -0.92 -33.16 -42.82
CA LEU A 64 0.32 -32.93 -42.09
C LEU A 64 0.54 -33.90 -40.92
N LEU A 65 -0.52 -34.44 -40.31
CA LEU A 65 -0.44 -35.48 -39.29
C LEU A 65 -0.20 -36.88 -39.87
N GLU A 66 -0.47 -37.11 -41.14
CA GLU A 66 -0.24 -38.41 -41.79
C GLU A 66 1.04 -38.42 -42.64
N THR A 67 1.53 -37.24 -43.04
CA THR A 67 2.73 -37.09 -43.91
C THR A 67 4.00 -37.65 -43.25
N VAL A 68 4.58 -38.68 -43.85
CA VAL A 68 5.88 -39.24 -43.44
C VAL A 68 7.01 -38.33 -43.93
N VAL A 69 7.96 -37.97 -43.05
CA VAL A 69 9.03 -36.99 -43.32
C VAL A 69 10.41 -37.65 -43.20
N GLU A 70 10.84 -38.31 -44.27
CA GLU A 70 12.07 -39.12 -44.30
C GLU A 70 13.32 -38.34 -44.74
N ASP A 71 13.16 -37.26 -45.50
CA ASP A 71 14.27 -36.46 -46.03
C ASP A 71 14.13 -34.96 -45.72
N ARG A 72 15.16 -34.17 -46.10
CA ARG A 72 15.21 -32.73 -45.85
C ARG A 72 14.18 -31.96 -46.69
N GLU A 73 13.89 -32.40 -47.90
CA GLU A 73 12.95 -31.71 -48.79
C GLU A 73 11.51 -31.87 -48.27
N ALA A 74 11.15 -33.07 -47.81
CA ALA A 74 9.90 -33.37 -47.14
C ALA A 74 9.75 -32.56 -45.85
N TYR A 75 10.83 -32.39 -45.07
CA TYR A 75 10.84 -31.54 -43.87
C TYR A 75 10.58 -30.08 -44.21
N GLU A 76 11.31 -29.52 -45.18
CA GLU A 76 11.15 -28.12 -45.59
C GLU A 76 9.73 -27.85 -46.12
N ARG A 77 9.17 -28.80 -46.88
CA ARG A 77 7.77 -28.75 -47.36
C ARG A 77 6.76 -28.79 -46.22
N TRP A 78 6.94 -29.70 -45.26
CA TRP A 78 6.09 -29.82 -44.08
C TRP A 78 6.12 -28.53 -43.24
N VAL A 79 7.32 -28.00 -42.98
CA VAL A 79 7.51 -26.78 -42.18
C VAL A 79 6.94 -25.56 -42.88
N ARG A 80 7.11 -25.45 -44.21
CA ARG A 80 6.51 -24.39 -45.02
C ARG A 80 4.99 -24.40 -44.87
N ASP A 81 4.36 -25.54 -45.13
CA ASP A 81 2.90 -25.67 -45.09
C ASP A 81 2.36 -25.42 -43.68
N TYR A 82 3.01 -25.97 -42.65
CA TYR A 82 2.67 -25.70 -41.25
C TYR A 82 2.80 -24.21 -40.89
N ARG A 83 3.89 -23.54 -41.28
CA ARG A 83 4.13 -22.11 -40.95
C ARG A 83 3.14 -21.19 -41.67
N THR A 84 2.84 -21.45 -42.94
CA THR A 84 1.86 -20.70 -43.73
C THR A 84 0.49 -20.69 -43.06
N PHE A 85 0.04 -21.86 -42.58
CA PHE A 85 -1.29 -22.02 -42.00
C PHE A 85 -1.32 -22.05 -40.47
N ARG A 86 -0.18 -21.86 -39.78
CA ARG A 86 -0.05 -21.85 -38.31
C ARG A 86 -1.12 -21.00 -37.60
N PRO A 87 -1.46 -19.77 -38.06
CA PRO A 87 -2.48 -18.95 -37.40
C PRO A 87 -3.88 -19.57 -37.39
N PHE A 88 -4.16 -20.46 -38.35
CA PHE A 88 -5.42 -21.18 -38.48
C PHE A 88 -5.36 -22.55 -37.80
N ILE A 89 -4.26 -23.30 -38.01
CA ILE A 89 -4.03 -24.62 -37.40
C ILE A 89 -4.09 -24.56 -35.87
N THR A 90 -3.50 -23.52 -35.27
CA THR A 90 -3.53 -23.33 -33.80
C THR A 90 -4.92 -23.18 -33.20
N ARG A 91 -5.95 -22.93 -34.02
CA ARG A 91 -7.36 -22.81 -33.63
C ARG A 91 -8.16 -24.08 -33.90
N THR A 92 -7.53 -25.11 -34.47
CA THR A 92 -8.15 -26.42 -34.70
C THR A 92 -7.84 -27.38 -33.55
N GLU A 93 -8.64 -28.43 -33.40
CA GLU A 93 -8.41 -29.49 -32.40
C GLU A 93 -7.06 -30.20 -32.62
N SER A 94 -6.60 -30.29 -33.87
CA SER A 94 -5.31 -30.88 -34.25
C SER A 94 -4.09 -29.99 -33.97
N GLY A 95 -4.30 -28.71 -33.61
CA GLY A 95 -3.23 -27.73 -33.43
C GLY A 95 -2.15 -28.12 -32.41
N PRO A 96 -2.49 -28.59 -31.20
CA PRO A 96 -1.52 -29.05 -30.22
C PRO A 96 -0.70 -30.26 -30.69
N ALA A 97 -1.34 -31.21 -31.39
CA ALA A 97 -0.68 -32.41 -31.92
C ALA A 97 0.30 -32.06 -33.04
N LEU A 98 -0.11 -31.21 -33.98
CA LEU A 98 0.76 -30.71 -35.05
C LEU A 98 1.94 -29.90 -34.52
N PHE A 99 1.75 -29.12 -33.44
CA PHE A 99 2.85 -28.41 -32.83
C PHE A 99 3.88 -29.36 -32.20
N ARG A 100 3.44 -30.41 -31.49
CA ARG A 100 4.35 -31.45 -30.97
C ARG A 100 5.09 -32.16 -32.11
N ARG A 101 4.39 -32.51 -33.19
CA ARG A 101 5.01 -33.09 -34.40
C ARG A 101 6.04 -32.15 -35.02
N PHE A 102 5.76 -30.86 -35.11
CA PHE A 102 6.72 -29.88 -35.61
C PHE A 102 7.99 -29.85 -34.75
N VAL A 103 7.84 -29.82 -33.43
CA VAL A 103 8.96 -29.86 -32.50
C VAL A 103 9.78 -31.13 -32.70
N ARG A 104 9.11 -32.28 -32.81
CA ARG A 104 9.75 -33.57 -33.06
C ARG A 104 10.55 -33.59 -34.37
N LEU A 105 9.97 -33.10 -35.46
CA LEU A 105 10.64 -33.00 -36.76
C LEU A 105 11.86 -32.08 -36.72
N VAL A 106 11.80 -30.97 -35.99
CA VAL A 106 12.95 -30.07 -35.79
C VAL A 106 14.08 -30.77 -35.03
N ILE A 107 13.75 -31.54 -34.00
CA ILE A 107 14.74 -32.33 -33.22
C ILE A 107 15.42 -33.36 -34.13
N GLU A 108 14.63 -34.13 -34.87
CA GLU A 108 15.13 -35.15 -35.80
C GLU A 108 15.98 -34.54 -36.92
N GLN A 109 15.61 -33.37 -37.44
CA GLN A 109 16.39 -32.67 -38.46
C GLN A 109 17.71 -32.13 -37.91
N LEU A 110 17.70 -31.49 -36.73
CA LEU A 110 18.94 -31.03 -36.07
C LEU A 110 19.89 -32.19 -35.78
N HIS A 111 19.35 -33.36 -35.44
CA HIS A 111 20.12 -34.58 -35.27
C HIS A 111 20.72 -35.08 -36.60
N ARG A 112 19.92 -35.16 -37.68
CA ARG A 112 20.41 -35.52 -39.03
C ARG A 112 21.53 -34.61 -39.52
N GLU A 113 21.46 -33.32 -39.20
CA GLU A 113 22.47 -32.31 -39.58
C GLU A 113 23.68 -32.26 -38.64
N ASN A 114 23.71 -33.12 -37.61
CA ASN A 114 24.73 -33.15 -36.56
C ASN A 114 24.95 -31.77 -35.88
N ALA A 115 23.89 -30.97 -35.81
CA ALA A 115 23.89 -29.64 -35.22
C ALA A 115 23.84 -29.73 -33.68
N LEU A 116 24.34 -28.70 -32.99
CA LEU A 116 24.31 -28.64 -31.53
C LEU A 116 22.84 -28.59 -31.05
N MET A 117 22.34 -29.75 -30.63
CA MET A 117 20.98 -29.88 -30.12
C MET A 117 20.91 -29.27 -28.73
N THR A 118 20.17 -28.18 -28.61
CA THR A 118 19.89 -27.48 -27.35
C THR A 118 18.43 -27.03 -27.32
N VAL A 119 17.86 -26.86 -26.13
CA VAL A 119 16.48 -26.35 -25.97
C VAL A 119 16.31 -24.99 -26.65
N ASN A 120 17.34 -24.12 -26.58
CA ASN A 120 17.31 -22.81 -27.21
C ASN A 120 17.36 -22.90 -28.74
N ALA A 121 18.11 -23.86 -29.31
CA ALA A 121 18.16 -24.09 -30.76
C ALA A 121 16.79 -24.53 -31.30
N VAL A 122 16.14 -25.48 -30.60
CA VAL A 122 14.77 -25.93 -30.93
C VAL A 122 13.76 -24.80 -30.73
N GLU A 123 13.90 -24.00 -29.66
CA GLU A 123 13.03 -22.84 -29.39
C GLU A 123 13.14 -21.77 -30.48
N THR A 124 14.36 -21.50 -30.96
CA THR A 124 14.61 -20.50 -32.00
C THR A 124 13.87 -20.85 -33.30
N ILE A 125 13.78 -22.14 -33.63
CA ILE A 125 13.13 -22.63 -34.86
C ILE A 125 11.61 -22.77 -34.69
N THR A 126 11.16 -23.19 -33.50
CA THR A 126 9.75 -23.54 -33.24
C THR A 126 8.92 -22.39 -32.63
N GLY A 127 9.57 -21.44 -31.94
CA GLY A 127 8.92 -20.35 -31.20
C GLY A 127 7.99 -20.85 -30.08
N GLY A 128 8.27 -22.05 -29.55
CA GLY A 128 7.43 -22.78 -28.60
C GLY A 128 7.63 -22.42 -27.13
N ARG A 129 6.65 -22.77 -26.27
CA ARG A 129 6.87 -22.72 -24.82
C ARG A 129 7.90 -23.77 -24.42
N LYS A 130 8.98 -23.37 -23.74
CA LYS A 130 10.10 -24.22 -23.24
C LYS A 130 9.68 -25.55 -22.61
N ARG A 131 8.51 -25.60 -21.96
CA ARG A 131 7.97 -26.83 -21.37
C ARG A 131 7.68 -27.91 -22.41
N ILE A 132 6.97 -27.59 -23.50
CA ILE A 132 6.63 -28.58 -24.53
C ILE A 132 7.89 -29.03 -25.28
N LEU A 133 8.82 -28.10 -25.52
CA LEU A 133 10.11 -28.40 -26.14
C LEU A 133 10.94 -29.38 -25.31
N ASN A 134 10.98 -29.17 -23.98
CA ASN A 134 11.66 -30.08 -23.07
C ASN A 134 10.97 -31.44 -22.96
N GLU A 135 9.64 -31.49 -22.96
CA GLU A 135 8.88 -32.75 -22.94
C GLU A 135 9.20 -33.58 -24.19
N GLU A 136 9.16 -33.00 -25.39
CA GLU A 136 9.46 -33.71 -26.64
C GLU A 136 10.94 -34.09 -26.78
N LEU A 137 11.87 -33.23 -26.33
CA LEU A 137 13.29 -33.57 -26.28
C LEU A 137 13.55 -34.78 -25.38
N VAL A 138 12.92 -34.84 -24.19
CA VAL A 138 13.07 -35.98 -23.28
C VAL A 138 12.48 -37.26 -23.87
N ILE A 139 11.33 -37.17 -24.54
CA ILE A 139 10.73 -38.32 -25.23
C ILE A 139 11.67 -38.84 -26.32
N TRP A 140 12.23 -37.94 -27.14
CA TRP A 140 13.20 -38.30 -28.17
C TRP A 140 14.51 -38.88 -27.59
N GLU A 141 15.04 -38.32 -26.50
CA GLU A 141 16.22 -38.84 -25.78
C GLU A 141 15.96 -40.27 -25.26
N GLN A 142 14.75 -40.54 -24.76
CA GLN A 142 14.36 -41.86 -24.26
C GLN A 142 14.20 -42.90 -25.40
N GLU A 143 13.66 -42.48 -26.54
CA GLU A 143 13.39 -43.38 -27.68
C GLU A 143 14.66 -43.69 -28.50
N THR A 144 15.59 -42.74 -28.61
CA THR A 144 16.82 -42.89 -29.42
C THR A 144 18.07 -43.21 -28.60
N GLY A 145 18.03 -42.98 -27.28
CA GLY A 145 19.18 -43.15 -26.38
C GLY A 145 20.25 -42.07 -26.51
N HIS A 146 20.02 -41.01 -27.29
CA HIS A 146 20.96 -39.90 -27.47
C HIS A 146 20.77 -38.82 -26.39
N GLN A 147 21.84 -38.11 -26.02
CA GLN A 147 21.80 -37.06 -25.00
C GLN A 147 22.04 -35.66 -25.60
N VAL A 148 21.16 -34.72 -25.25
CA VAL A 148 21.17 -33.33 -25.75
C VAL A 148 22.12 -32.48 -24.88
N ALA A 149 22.99 -31.69 -25.51
CA ALA A 149 23.92 -30.81 -24.80
C ALA A 149 23.17 -29.65 -24.11
N ARG A 150 23.25 -29.57 -22.78
CA ARG A 150 22.61 -28.50 -21.99
C ARG A 150 23.68 -27.59 -21.37
N THR A 151 24.17 -26.58 -22.10
CA THR A 151 25.11 -25.58 -21.53
C THR A 151 24.93 -24.17 -22.10
N VAL A 152 24.95 -23.18 -21.20
CA VAL A 152 25.30 -21.76 -21.47
C VAL A 152 26.68 -21.55 -20.85
N ALA A 153 27.67 -21.18 -21.65
CA ALA A 153 29.07 -21.02 -21.25
C ALA A 153 29.38 -19.60 -20.74
N TRP A 154 30.23 -19.48 -19.72
CA TRP A 154 31.05 -18.29 -19.49
C TRP A 154 32.50 -18.70 -19.24
N LYS A 155 33.44 -18.07 -19.95
CA LYS A 155 34.88 -18.24 -19.79
C LYS A 155 35.36 -17.51 -18.54
N SER A 156 36.20 -18.16 -17.74
CA SER A 156 37.19 -17.52 -16.89
C SER A 156 38.51 -18.28 -16.99
N LEU A 157 39.58 -17.55 -17.31
CA LEU A 157 40.96 -18.02 -17.20
C LEU A 157 41.37 -18.03 -15.73
N ASP A 158 42.13 -19.05 -15.29
CA ASP A 158 43.03 -18.91 -14.15
C ASP A 158 44.35 -19.70 -14.34
N THR A 159 45.33 -19.22 -13.58
CA THR A 159 46.79 -19.14 -13.67
C THR A 159 47.65 -20.42 -13.65
N SER A 160 47.22 -21.54 -14.24
CA SER A 160 48.17 -22.63 -14.54
C SER A 160 47.86 -23.31 -15.87
N GLY A 161 48.80 -23.20 -16.81
CA GLY A 161 48.69 -23.64 -18.20
C GLY A 161 48.64 -25.15 -18.39
N ALA A 162 47.59 -25.81 -17.90
CA ALA A 162 47.24 -27.18 -18.28
C ALA A 162 45.74 -27.25 -18.58
N THR A 163 45.42 -27.41 -19.87
CA THR A 163 44.04 -27.56 -20.35
C THR A 163 43.55 -28.97 -20.01
N VAL A 164 42.89 -29.13 -18.87
CA VAL A 164 42.10 -30.33 -18.57
C VAL A 164 40.62 -29.96 -18.69
N LEU A 165 39.95 -30.55 -19.69
CA LEU A 165 38.51 -30.46 -19.88
C LEU A 165 37.78 -31.18 -18.74
N VAL A 166 37.54 -30.49 -17.64
CA VAL A 166 36.62 -30.93 -16.58
C VAL A 166 35.35 -30.09 -16.69
N GLY A 167 34.31 -30.65 -17.30
CA GLY A 167 33.04 -29.98 -17.54
C GLY A 167 32.30 -29.58 -16.26
N GLU A 168 31.73 -28.37 -16.26
CA GLU A 168 31.02 -27.70 -15.15
C GLU A 168 29.81 -28.47 -14.58
N ASN A 169 29.37 -29.58 -15.20
CA ASN A 169 28.26 -30.39 -14.69
C ASN A 169 28.60 -31.17 -13.43
N HIS A 170 29.86 -31.48 -13.14
CA HIS A 170 30.17 -32.34 -11.99
C HIS A 170 29.96 -31.62 -10.65
N THR A 171 30.30 -30.34 -10.55
CA THR A 171 30.14 -29.53 -9.32
C THR A 171 28.69 -29.09 -9.12
N LEU A 172 27.98 -28.75 -10.20
CA LEU A 172 26.55 -28.41 -10.18
C LEU A 172 25.67 -29.62 -9.85
N ASN A 173 25.98 -30.79 -10.41
CA ASN A 173 25.29 -32.04 -10.07
C ASN A 173 25.59 -32.47 -8.63
N ARG A 174 26.86 -32.46 -8.18
CA ARG A 174 27.19 -32.73 -6.76
C ARG A 174 26.48 -31.76 -5.81
N ARG A 175 26.39 -30.48 -6.18
CA ARG A 175 25.68 -29.45 -5.39
C ARG A 175 24.19 -29.75 -5.31
N ASN A 176 23.55 -30.02 -6.45
CA ASN A 176 22.13 -30.32 -6.53
C ASN A 176 21.80 -31.64 -5.84
N GLU A 177 22.66 -32.66 -5.98
CA GLU A 177 22.59 -33.94 -5.27
C GLU A 177 22.73 -33.74 -3.76
N SER A 178 23.63 -32.88 -3.31
CA SER A 178 23.78 -32.56 -1.88
C SER A 178 22.56 -31.86 -1.32
N ILE A 179 21.98 -30.91 -2.06
CA ILE A 179 20.73 -30.23 -1.66
C ILE A 179 19.56 -31.23 -1.67
N LYS A 180 19.46 -32.08 -2.69
CA LYS A 180 18.43 -33.14 -2.77
C LYS A 180 18.55 -34.12 -1.62
N ALA A 181 19.74 -34.64 -1.35
CA ALA A 181 20.01 -35.57 -0.26
C ALA A 181 19.65 -34.97 1.09
N GLU A 182 19.94 -33.68 1.30
CA GLU A 182 19.53 -32.99 2.52
C GLU A 182 18.01 -32.77 2.58
N LEU A 183 17.34 -32.42 1.47
CA LEU A 183 15.88 -32.32 1.43
C LEU A 183 15.20 -33.67 1.70
N ASP A 184 15.72 -34.77 1.12
CA ASP A 184 15.27 -36.14 1.36
C ASP A 184 15.50 -36.55 2.82
N ARG A 185 16.66 -36.22 3.39
CA ARG A 185 16.94 -36.41 4.82
C ARG A 185 15.93 -35.65 5.67
N ARG A 186 15.62 -34.38 5.36
CA ARG A 186 14.61 -33.61 6.10
C ARG A 186 13.22 -34.22 5.97
N ARG A 187 12.85 -34.70 4.78
CA ARG A 187 11.61 -35.45 4.52
C ARG A 187 11.50 -36.68 5.41
N GLN A 188 12.57 -37.47 5.51
CA GLN A 188 12.64 -38.66 6.39
C GLN A 188 12.53 -38.30 7.88
N ILE A 189 13.20 -37.23 8.32
CA ILE A 189 13.16 -36.78 9.72
C ILE A 189 11.75 -36.30 10.12
N GLY A 190 10.99 -35.73 9.19
CA GLY A 190 9.60 -35.33 9.43
C GLY A 190 9.42 -34.02 10.23
N THR A 191 10.49 -33.26 10.47
CA THR A 191 10.46 -32.01 11.25
C THR A 191 10.43 -30.77 10.35
N PRO A 192 9.60 -29.75 10.65
CA PRO A 192 9.58 -28.51 9.88
C PRO A 192 10.92 -27.77 9.89
N PHE A 193 11.39 -27.30 8.73
CA PHE A 193 12.65 -26.58 8.58
C PHE A 193 12.50 -25.32 7.70
N LYS A 194 13.42 -24.36 7.83
CA LYS A 194 13.52 -23.21 6.91
C LYS A 194 14.69 -23.41 5.94
N LEU A 195 14.62 -22.80 4.76
CA LEU A 195 15.70 -22.90 3.76
C LEU A 195 17.06 -22.37 4.25
N ILE A 196 17.06 -21.46 5.23
CA ILE A 196 18.30 -20.98 5.87
C ILE A 196 19.00 -22.08 6.68
N ASP A 197 18.27 -23.08 7.16
CA ASP A 197 18.82 -24.20 7.93
C ASP A 197 19.62 -25.13 7.00
N ILE A 198 19.12 -25.36 5.78
CA ILE A 198 19.83 -26.10 4.73
C ILE A 198 21.04 -25.29 4.23
N SER A 199 20.89 -23.98 4.04
CA SER A 199 21.99 -23.09 3.66
C SER A 199 23.15 -23.15 4.66
N ARG A 200 22.85 -23.14 5.97
CA ARG A 200 23.87 -23.31 7.03
C ARG A 200 24.48 -24.71 7.05
N CYS A 201 23.67 -25.73 6.80
CA CYS A 201 24.13 -27.12 6.81
C CYS A 201 25.08 -27.45 5.65
N LEU A 202 24.83 -26.88 4.47
CA LEU A 202 25.57 -27.21 3.24
C LEU A 202 26.56 -26.11 2.80
N GLY A 203 26.58 -24.96 3.49
CA GLY A 203 27.46 -23.83 3.14
C GLY A 203 27.07 -23.10 1.85
N PHE A 204 25.89 -23.39 1.26
CA PHE A 204 25.40 -22.72 0.06
C PHE A 204 24.60 -21.46 0.40
N SER A 205 24.56 -20.49 -0.51
CA SER A 205 23.70 -19.31 -0.33
C SER A 205 22.22 -19.69 -0.30
N VAL A 206 21.42 -18.93 0.45
CA VAL A 206 19.96 -19.14 0.54
C VAL A 206 19.30 -19.05 -0.85
N ALA A 207 19.81 -18.19 -1.74
CA ALA A 207 19.31 -18.05 -3.10
C ALA A 207 19.54 -19.34 -3.91
N THR A 208 20.73 -19.96 -3.79
CA THR A 208 21.07 -21.22 -4.46
C THR A 208 20.18 -22.36 -3.96
N VAL A 209 20.03 -22.51 -2.64
CA VAL A 209 19.15 -23.53 -2.04
C VAL A 209 17.70 -23.32 -2.47
N SER A 210 17.21 -22.08 -2.46
CA SER A 210 15.86 -21.72 -2.90
C SER A 210 15.61 -22.00 -4.38
N GLY A 211 16.62 -21.78 -5.24
CA GLY A 211 16.57 -22.14 -6.66
C GLY A 211 16.21 -23.60 -6.89
N TYR A 212 16.98 -24.52 -6.28
CA TYR A 212 16.76 -25.96 -6.45
C TYR A 212 15.55 -26.47 -5.66
N SER A 213 15.38 -26.03 -4.40
CA SER A 213 14.28 -26.48 -3.53
C SER A 213 12.90 -26.19 -4.13
N ARG A 214 12.75 -25.13 -4.94
CA ARG A 214 11.49 -24.83 -5.64
C ARG A 214 11.04 -25.99 -6.55
N HIS A 215 11.96 -26.65 -7.24
CA HIS A 215 11.63 -27.78 -8.12
C HIS A 215 11.27 -29.03 -7.32
N TYR A 216 12.05 -29.34 -6.29
CA TYR A 216 11.76 -30.45 -5.38
C TYR A 216 10.37 -30.30 -4.73
N VAL A 217 10.08 -29.11 -4.19
CA VAL A 217 8.82 -28.83 -3.51
C VAL A 217 7.63 -28.80 -4.48
N ALA A 218 7.85 -28.41 -5.75
CA ALA A 218 6.82 -28.52 -6.78
C ALA A 218 6.49 -29.99 -7.11
N ALA A 219 7.51 -30.84 -7.28
CA ALA A 219 7.31 -32.28 -7.48
C ALA A 219 6.63 -32.94 -6.27
N LEU A 220 7.05 -32.58 -5.05
CA LEU A 220 6.39 -33.03 -3.82
C LEU A 220 4.92 -32.58 -3.76
N ALA A 221 4.61 -31.36 -4.20
CA ALA A 221 3.23 -30.89 -4.26
C ALA A 221 2.37 -31.73 -5.23
N ASP A 222 2.93 -32.12 -6.39
CA ASP A 222 2.26 -33.00 -7.34
C ASP A 222 2.10 -34.43 -6.78
N GLU A 223 3.11 -34.95 -6.08
CA GLU A 223 3.07 -36.23 -5.37
C GLU A 223 1.97 -36.24 -4.30
N LEU A 224 1.93 -35.21 -3.44
CA LEU A 224 0.88 -35.07 -2.42
C LEU A 224 -0.52 -34.93 -3.03
N LEU A 225 -0.64 -34.31 -4.21
CA LEU A 225 -1.94 -34.17 -4.88
C LEU A 225 -2.40 -35.43 -5.60
N SER A 226 -1.49 -36.32 -5.99
CA SER A 226 -1.81 -37.58 -6.68
C SER A 226 -1.86 -38.78 -5.73
N ALA A 227 -1.20 -38.71 -4.57
CA ALA A 227 -1.14 -39.81 -3.60
C ALA A 227 -2.53 -40.28 -3.15
N PRO A 228 -2.85 -41.58 -3.26
CA PRO A 228 -4.04 -42.15 -2.65
C PRO A 228 -3.90 -42.15 -1.13
N VAL A 229 -4.94 -41.71 -0.42
CA VAL A 229 -4.95 -41.60 1.04
C VAL A 229 -6.25 -42.18 1.59
N ASP A 230 -6.30 -43.49 1.66
CA ASP A 230 -7.44 -44.32 2.06
C ASP A 230 -7.26 -44.96 3.45
N SER A 231 -6.03 -45.00 3.98
CA SER A 231 -5.73 -45.49 5.33
C SER A 231 -5.30 -44.38 6.31
N ARG A 232 -5.25 -44.71 7.60
CA ARG A 232 -4.72 -43.80 8.64
C ARG A 232 -3.23 -43.57 8.47
N GLU A 233 -2.48 -44.62 8.19
CA GLU A 233 -1.04 -44.59 7.97
C GLU A 233 -0.70 -43.73 6.75
N ALA A 234 -1.49 -43.84 5.67
CA ALA A 234 -1.36 -43.02 4.48
C ALA A 234 -1.60 -41.53 4.79
N TYR A 235 -2.61 -41.22 5.62
CA TYR A 235 -2.90 -39.84 6.05
C TYR A 235 -1.79 -39.27 6.92
N GLU A 236 -1.30 -40.04 7.89
CA GLU A 236 -0.21 -39.62 8.78
C GLU A 236 1.10 -39.40 8.00
N SER A 237 1.40 -40.25 7.01
CA SER A 237 2.52 -40.09 6.09
C SER A 237 2.39 -38.81 5.26
N TRP A 238 1.23 -38.62 4.60
CA TRP A 238 0.92 -37.41 3.82
C TRP A 238 1.09 -36.14 4.66
N ARG A 239 0.59 -36.17 5.90
CA ARG A 239 0.64 -35.05 6.82
C ARG A 239 2.05 -34.78 7.34
N ARG A 240 2.87 -35.81 7.53
CA ARG A 240 4.30 -35.68 7.90
C ARG A 240 5.06 -34.93 6.81
N ASP A 241 4.87 -35.32 5.54
CA ASP A 241 5.50 -34.66 4.41
C ASP A 241 5.04 -33.20 4.28
N PHE A 242 3.73 -32.95 4.36
CA PHE A 242 3.20 -31.59 4.34
C PHE A 242 3.78 -30.71 5.48
N ASN A 243 3.84 -31.24 6.71
CA ASN A 243 4.33 -30.50 7.87
C ASN A 243 5.83 -30.18 7.78
N THR A 244 6.61 -31.12 7.26
CA THR A 244 8.05 -30.96 7.04
C THR A 244 8.32 -29.78 6.12
N PHE A 245 7.54 -29.65 5.04
CA PHE A 245 7.68 -28.59 4.03
C PHE A 245 6.68 -27.42 4.20
N ARG A 246 6.11 -27.24 5.40
CA ARG A 246 5.04 -26.26 5.67
C ARG A 246 5.39 -24.81 5.34
N TYR A 247 6.67 -24.45 5.28
CA TYR A 247 7.12 -23.11 4.93
C TYR A 247 7.33 -22.91 3.42
N SER A 248 7.45 -24.01 2.66
CA SER A 248 7.77 -23.99 1.23
C SER A 248 6.55 -24.33 0.36
N LEU A 249 5.73 -25.31 0.76
CA LEU A 249 4.52 -25.71 0.03
C LEU A 249 3.50 -24.58 -0.18
N PRO A 250 3.25 -23.67 0.79
CA PRO A 250 2.35 -22.53 0.57
C PRO A 250 2.84 -21.53 -0.49
N ASN A 251 4.12 -21.55 -0.85
CA ASN A 251 4.71 -20.66 -1.85
C ASN A 251 4.76 -21.30 -3.25
N THR A 252 4.16 -22.48 -3.44
CA THR A 252 4.06 -23.14 -4.74
C THR A 252 2.86 -22.65 -5.55
N ARG A 253 2.89 -22.81 -6.87
CA ARG A 253 1.76 -22.49 -7.76
C ARG A 253 0.50 -23.30 -7.42
N ARG A 254 0.67 -24.56 -6.99
CA ARG A 254 -0.43 -25.47 -6.57
C ARG A 254 -0.76 -25.37 -5.08
N SER A 255 -0.27 -24.36 -4.38
CA SER A 255 -0.54 -24.15 -2.94
C SER A 255 -2.02 -24.18 -2.60
N ARG A 256 -2.87 -23.64 -3.49
CA ARG A 256 -4.33 -23.69 -3.29
C ARG A 256 -4.86 -25.10 -3.26
N GLU A 257 -4.45 -25.93 -4.21
CA GLU A 257 -4.90 -27.32 -4.34
C GLU A 257 -4.37 -28.17 -3.19
N VAL A 258 -3.07 -28.04 -2.84
CA VAL A 258 -2.45 -28.82 -1.75
C VAL A 258 -3.14 -28.53 -0.41
N LEU A 259 -3.41 -27.25 -0.11
CA LEU A 259 -4.10 -26.86 1.12
C LEU A 259 -5.56 -27.36 1.14
N THR A 260 -6.23 -27.32 -0.01
CA THR A 260 -7.60 -27.84 -0.16
C THR A 260 -7.63 -29.36 0.08
N ARG A 261 -6.67 -30.10 -0.51
CA ARG A 261 -6.51 -31.54 -0.30
C ARG A 261 -6.17 -31.88 1.15
N LEU A 262 -5.29 -31.13 1.82
CA LEU A 262 -5.03 -31.29 3.25
C LEU A 262 -6.33 -31.17 4.07
N THR A 263 -7.14 -30.14 3.81
CA THR A 263 -8.42 -29.95 4.49
C THR A 263 -9.36 -31.13 4.25
N ARG A 264 -9.50 -31.56 2.99
CA ARG A 264 -10.36 -32.70 2.63
C ARG A 264 -9.93 -33.99 3.30
N LEU A 265 -8.65 -34.35 3.19
CA LEU A 265 -8.09 -35.55 3.82
C LEU A 265 -8.22 -35.52 5.34
N THR A 266 -8.10 -34.33 5.96
CA THR A 266 -8.30 -34.16 7.40
C THR A 266 -9.75 -34.40 7.80
N ILE A 267 -10.72 -33.94 7.01
CA ILE A 267 -12.14 -34.20 7.22
C ILE A 267 -12.45 -35.69 7.10
N GLU A 268 -11.96 -36.32 6.03
CA GLU A 268 -12.18 -37.75 5.77
C GLU A 268 -11.52 -38.63 6.83
N HIS A 269 -10.31 -38.29 7.27
CA HIS A 269 -9.64 -38.98 8.38
C HIS A 269 -10.42 -38.86 9.68
N LEU A 270 -10.86 -37.65 10.05
CA LEU A 270 -11.69 -37.46 11.25
C LEU A 270 -12.96 -38.31 11.19
N HIS A 271 -13.63 -38.32 10.05
CA HIS A 271 -14.84 -39.12 9.84
C HIS A 271 -14.56 -40.63 9.94
N ARG A 272 -13.51 -41.13 9.27
CA ARG A 272 -13.14 -42.55 9.23
C ARG A 272 -12.78 -43.11 10.60
N GLU A 273 -12.09 -42.32 11.42
CA GLU A 273 -11.71 -42.71 12.79
C GLU A 273 -12.86 -42.55 13.81
N GLY A 274 -14.08 -42.23 13.35
CA GLY A 274 -15.24 -42.04 14.22
C GLY A 274 -15.21 -40.75 15.05
N TYR A 275 -14.30 -39.82 14.76
CA TYR A 275 -14.28 -38.51 15.40
C TYR A 275 -15.34 -37.58 14.80
N THR A 276 -15.82 -36.65 15.62
CA THR A 276 -16.74 -35.62 15.16
C THR A 276 -16.04 -34.67 14.18
N VAL A 277 -16.51 -34.61 12.92
CA VAL A 277 -16.08 -33.61 11.95
C VAL A 277 -16.61 -32.24 12.38
N ALA A 278 -15.76 -31.46 13.04
CA ALA A 278 -16.06 -30.10 13.49
C ALA A 278 -15.03 -29.10 12.95
N TYR A 279 -15.48 -27.88 12.63
CA TYR A 279 -14.62 -26.82 12.09
C TYR A 279 -13.36 -26.56 12.94
N SER A 280 -13.46 -26.59 14.27
CA SER A 280 -12.32 -26.38 15.17
C SER A 280 -11.29 -27.50 15.11
N GLU A 281 -11.72 -28.75 14.92
CA GLU A 281 -10.83 -29.91 14.80
C GLU A 281 -10.12 -29.91 13.46
N VAL A 282 -10.85 -29.63 12.38
CA VAL A 282 -10.25 -29.47 11.05
C VAL A 282 -9.24 -28.31 11.07
N LEU A 283 -9.55 -27.17 11.70
CA LEU A 283 -8.63 -26.04 11.86
C LEU A 283 -7.41 -26.40 12.71
N ARG A 284 -7.59 -27.10 13.84
CA ARG A 284 -6.50 -27.56 14.71
C ARG A 284 -5.54 -28.48 13.96
N LEU A 285 -6.07 -29.38 13.14
CA LEU A 285 -5.27 -30.38 12.44
C LEU A 285 -4.62 -29.85 11.15
N SER A 286 -5.30 -28.97 10.41
CA SER A 286 -4.84 -28.42 9.13
C SER A 286 -4.06 -27.10 9.23
N GLY A 287 -4.23 -26.32 10.31
CA GLY A 287 -3.37 -25.19 10.66
C GLY A 287 -3.36 -23.99 9.70
N HIS A 288 -4.33 -23.85 8.79
CA HIS A 288 -4.34 -22.78 7.77
C HIS A 288 -5.72 -22.11 7.57
N ASN A 289 -5.87 -21.32 6.50
CA ASN A 289 -6.93 -20.32 6.29
C ASN A 289 -8.38 -20.77 6.64
N VAL A 290 -8.99 -19.98 7.55
CA VAL A 290 -10.36 -20.09 8.08
C VAL A 290 -11.46 -20.17 7.02
N SER A 291 -11.36 -19.45 5.91
CA SER A 291 -12.44 -19.42 4.90
C SER A 291 -12.51 -20.69 4.05
N ARG A 292 -11.36 -21.31 3.78
CA ARG A 292 -11.26 -22.52 2.94
C ARG A 292 -11.78 -23.76 3.65
N ILE A 293 -11.48 -23.86 4.94
CA ILE A 293 -11.99 -24.95 5.79
C ILE A 293 -13.52 -24.97 5.78
N LYS A 294 -14.18 -23.80 5.84
CA LYS A 294 -15.65 -23.71 5.77
C LYS A 294 -16.20 -24.16 4.42
N GLN A 295 -15.52 -23.82 3.32
CA GLN A 295 -15.96 -24.19 1.97
C GLN A 295 -15.85 -25.70 1.75
N GLU A 296 -14.74 -26.31 2.15
CA GLU A 296 -14.53 -27.75 1.96
C GLU A 296 -15.37 -28.61 2.90
N ILE A 297 -15.66 -28.14 4.13
CA ILE A 297 -16.65 -28.81 4.99
C ILE A 297 -18.02 -28.84 4.31
N ARG A 298 -18.49 -27.70 3.78
CA ARG A 298 -19.79 -27.66 3.07
C ARG A 298 -19.81 -28.58 1.86
N ARG A 299 -18.74 -28.57 1.06
CA ARG A 299 -18.62 -29.47 -0.10
C ARG A 299 -18.65 -30.94 0.32
N TRP A 300 -17.95 -31.31 1.39
CA TRP A 300 -17.99 -32.66 1.94
C TRP A 300 -19.39 -33.04 2.46
N GLU A 301 -20.10 -32.13 3.10
CA GLU A 301 -21.49 -32.34 3.55
C GLU A 301 -22.44 -32.55 2.36
N GLU A 302 -22.30 -31.75 1.31
CA GLU A 302 -23.08 -31.84 0.06
C GLU A 302 -22.82 -33.14 -0.69
N GLU A 303 -21.56 -33.57 -0.79
CA GLU A 303 -21.15 -34.77 -1.56
C GLU A 303 -21.47 -36.09 -0.85
N THR A 304 -21.32 -36.14 0.48
CA THR A 304 -21.44 -37.39 1.24
C THR A 304 -22.78 -37.55 1.96
N GLY A 305 -23.60 -36.49 2.02
CA GLY A 305 -24.85 -36.47 2.79
C GLY A 305 -24.65 -36.46 4.31
N HIS A 306 -23.41 -36.57 4.80
CA HIS A 306 -23.09 -36.49 6.21
C HIS A 306 -23.15 -35.03 6.67
N ARG A 307 -23.58 -34.78 7.90
CA ARG A 307 -23.55 -33.44 8.48
C ARG A 307 -22.31 -33.29 9.34
N ALA A 308 -21.48 -32.30 9.02
CA ALA A 308 -20.49 -31.85 9.99
C ALA A 308 -21.25 -31.30 11.19
N SER A 309 -20.69 -31.47 12.38
CA SER A 309 -21.28 -30.82 13.54
C SER A 309 -21.34 -29.32 13.28
N PRO A 310 -22.47 -28.65 13.61
CA PRO A 310 -22.68 -27.24 13.31
C PRO A 310 -21.45 -26.43 13.67
N LEU A 311 -21.17 -25.37 12.90
CA LEU A 311 -20.25 -24.31 13.30
C LEU A 311 -20.43 -24.13 14.79
N ARG A 312 -19.47 -24.60 15.60
CA ARG A 312 -19.45 -24.21 16.99
C ARG A 312 -19.29 -22.69 16.90
N VAL A 313 -20.41 -21.96 17.04
CA VAL A 313 -20.54 -20.99 18.11
C VAL A 313 -19.85 -21.69 19.24
N TRP A 314 -18.55 -21.38 19.35
CA TRP A 314 -17.59 -22.08 20.16
C TRP A 314 -18.30 -22.71 21.36
N LYS A 315 -18.19 -24.03 21.60
CA LYS A 315 -18.94 -24.74 22.68
C LYS A 315 -19.18 -23.74 23.79
N GLU A 316 -20.42 -23.35 24.01
CA GLU A 316 -20.70 -22.26 24.92
C GLU A 316 -20.06 -22.63 26.25
N ILE A 317 -19.00 -21.91 26.62
CA ILE A 317 -18.34 -22.16 27.88
C ILE A 317 -19.18 -21.37 28.86
N THR A 318 -20.11 -22.06 29.52
CA THR A 318 -20.93 -21.49 30.58
C THR A 318 -20.06 -21.14 31.78
N LEU A 319 -20.56 -20.32 32.69
CA LEU A 319 -19.84 -20.07 33.95
C LEU A 319 -19.68 -21.36 34.76
N GLU A 320 -20.70 -22.23 34.75
CA GLU A 320 -20.69 -23.53 35.42
C GLU A 320 -19.55 -24.43 34.93
N MET A 321 -19.36 -24.56 33.61
CA MET A 321 -18.22 -25.30 33.07
C MET A 321 -16.85 -24.75 33.48
N VAL A 322 -16.75 -23.44 33.73
CA VAL A 322 -15.52 -22.84 34.26
C VAL A 322 -15.38 -23.18 35.74
N LEU A 323 -16.46 -23.11 36.52
CA LEU A 323 -16.50 -23.46 37.93
C LEU A 323 -16.10 -24.93 38.17
N ASP A 324 -16.59 -25.86 37.33
CA ASP A 324 -16.22 -27.29 37.38
C ASP A 324 -14.73 -27.53 37.12
N SER A 325 -14.08 -26.60 36.42
CA SER A 325 -12.66 -26.70 36.08
C SER A 325 -11.72 -26.08 37.12
N VAL A 326 -12.23 -25.32 38.09
CA VAL A 326 -11.39 -24.63 39.09
C VAL A 326 -11.59 -25.22 40.48
N SER A 327 -10.65 -24.96 41.38
CA SER A 327 -10.76 -25.41 42.78
C SER A 327 -12.10 -24.97 43.41
N PRO A 328 -12.83 -25.86 44.13
CA PRO A 328 -14.13 -25.52 44.75
C PRO A 328 -14.09 -24.30 45.67
N ALA A 329 -12.95 -24.06 46.32
CA ALA A 329 -12.77 -22.89 47.19
C ALA A 329 -12.80 -21.54 46.42
N LEU A 330 -12.69 -21.54 45.09
CA LEU A 330 -12.86 -20.36 44.23
C LEU A 330 -14.31 -20.09 43.83
N HIS A 331 -15.26 -21.02 44.11
CA HIS A 331 -16.67 -20.84 43.79
C HIS A 331 -17.29 -19.69 44.60
N HIS A 332 -16.70 -19.38 45.75
CA HIS A 332 -17.14 -18.32 46.65
C HIS A 332 -16.00 -17.35 46.94
N LEU A 333 -15.92 -16.27 46.14
CA LEU A 333 -14.96 -15.19 46.35
C LEU A 333 -15.66 -13.93 46.91
N PRO A 334 -15.26 -13.45 48.10
CA PRO A 334 -15.89 -12.31 48.75
C PRO A 334 -15.72 -11.02 47.93
N LEU A 335 -16.70 -10.13 47.99
CA LEU A 335 -16.74 -8.84 47.29
C LEU A 335 -16.61 -8.97 45.76
N THR A 336 -17.16 -10.03 45.18
CA THR A 336 -17.17 -10.26 43.72
C THR A 336 -18.55 -10.65 43.21
N PHE A 337 -18.71 -10.73 41.88
CA PHE A 337 -19.96 -11.15 41.25
C PHE A 337 -20.40 -12.58 41.63
N LEU A 338 -19.47 -13.40 42.18
CA LEU A 338 -19.76 -14.75 42.68
C LEU A 338 -20.50 -14.75 44.02
N GLU A 339 -20.39 -13.67 44.80
CA GLU A 339 -21.14 -13.49 46.05
C GLU A 339 -22.47 -12.77 45.80
N SER A 340 -22.47 -11.75 44.93
CA SER A 340 -23.69 -11.07 44.51
C SER A 340 -23.53 -10.44 43.11
N PRO A 341 -24.52 -10.53 42.21
CA PRO A 341 -24.47 -9.92 40.88
C PRO A 341 -24.23 -8.39 40.87
N THR A 342 -24.48 -7.71 41.99
CA THR A 342 -24.27 -6.26 42.11
C THR A 342 -22.82 -5.87 42.48
N MET A 343 -21.98 -6.85 42.88
CA MET A 343 -20.64 -6.62 43.42
C MET A 343 -19.51 -6.75 42.38
N GLY A 344 -19.84 -6.90 41.09
CA GLY A 344 -18.87 -6.95 40.00
C GLY A 344 -19.50 -7.33 38.67
N ARG A 345 -18.69 -7.39 37.60
CA ARG A 345 -19.18 -7.86 36.29
C ARG A 345 -18.92 -9.35 36.08
N PRO A 346 -19.91 -10.13 35.62
CA PRO A 346 -19.70 -11.51 35.25
C PRO A 346 -18.72 -11.62 34.08
N PHE A 347 -18.05 -12.77 33.98
CA PHE A 347 -17.12 -13.03 32.89
C PHE A 347 -17.80 -12.92 31.53
N ASN A 348 -17.12 -12.28 30.59
CA ASN A 348 -17.47 -12.36 29.17
C ASN A 348 -16.97 -13.67 28.54
N ASP A 349 -17.46 -14.00 27.35
CA ASP A 349 -17.12 -15.22 26.62
C ASP A 349 -15.61 -15.43 26.43
N SER A 350 -14.86 -14.35 26.20
CA SER A 350 -13.42 -14.46 26.00
C SER A 350 -12.69 -14.83 27.28
N GLN A 351 -13.16 -14.35 28.44
CA GLN A 351 -12.61 -14.72 29.74
C GLN A 351 -12.94 -16.18 30.08
N ARG A 352 -14.22 -16.59 29.95
CA ARG A 352 -14.65 -17.97 30.23
C ARG A 352 -13.88 -18.98 29.39
N ARG A 353 -13.72 -18.69 28.09
CA ARG A 353 -12.95 -19.54 27.16
C ARG A 353 -11.48 -19.59 27.50
N MET A 354 -10.87 -18.44 27.79
CA MET A 354 -9.45 -18.39 28.16
C MET A 354 -9.18 -19.24 29.39
N ILE A 355 -9.97 -19.07 30.47
CA ILE A 355 -9.80 -19.83 31.72
C ILE A 355 -9.98 -21.34 31.45
N HIS A 356 -11.08 -21.72 30.80
CA HIS A 356 -11.35 -23.13 30.46
C HIS A 356 -10.28 -23.75 29.54
N SER A 357 -9.57 -22.94 28.75
CA SER A 357 -8.53 -23.44 27.82
C SER A 357 -7.15 -23.63 28.46
N ILE A 358 -6.92 -23.12 29.67
CA ILE A 358 -5.63 -23.29 30.36
C ILE A 358 -5.54 -24.73 30.87
N SER A 359 -4.53 -25.45 30.41
CA SER A 359 -4.28 -26.85 30.79
C SER A 359 -3.60 -27.00 32.15
N GLN A 360 -2.86 -25.98 32.59
CA GLN A 360 -2.16 -25.94 33.87
C GLN A 360 -3.14 -25.60 35.02
N PRO A 361 -3.45 -26.53 35.95
CA PRO A 361 -4.48 -26.34 36.96
C PRO A 361 -4.27 -25.11 37.84
N LYS A 362 -3.02 -24.85 38.28
CA LYS A 362 -2.73 -23.73 39.17
C LYS A 362 -2.81 -22.40 38.43
N LEU A 363 -2.21 -22.30 37.24
CA LEU A 363 -2.35 -21.10 36.40
C LEU A 363 -3.82 -20.80 36.09
N ARG A 364 -4.65 -21.83 35.86
CA ARG A 364 -6.08 -21.69 35.61
C ARG A 364 -6.81 -21.10 36.82
N ASP A 365 -6.54 -21.62 38.01
CA ASP A 365 -7.10 -21.11 39.26
C ASP A 365 -6.67 -19.66 39.54
N VAL A 366 -5.40 -19.33 39.31
CA VAL A 366 -4.89 -17.95 39.42
C VAL A 366 -5.55 -17.04 38.39
N ALA A 367 -5.71 -17.49 37.15
CA ALA A 367 -6.39 -16.73 36.09
C ALA A 367 -7.85 -16.47 36.45
N PHE A 368 -8.56 -17.48 36.97
CA PHE A 368 -9.92 -17.34 37.46
C PHE A 368 -10.00 -16.30 38.57
N PHE A 369 -9.20 -16.48 39.62
CA PHE A 369 -9.13 -15.58 40.77
C PHE A 369 -8.91 -14.12 40.32
N VAL A 370 -7.83 -13.86 39.57
CA VAL A 370 -7.45 -12.51 39.14
C VAL A 370 -8.48 -11.87 38.21
N MET A 371 -9.12 -12.65 37.34
CA MET A 371 -10.14 -12.11 36.43
C MET A 371 -11.43 -11.74 37.17
N THR A 372 -11.71 -12.31 38.34
CA THR A 372 -13.01 -12.18 39.05
C THR A 372 -13.21 -10.80 39.68
N PHE A 373 -12.19 -10.26 40.35
CA PHE A 373 -12.29 -8.97 41.05
C PHE A 373 -11.81 -7.76 40.21
N ALA A 374 -11.23 -8.01 39.04
CA ALA A 374 -10.62 -6.98 38.22
C ALA A 374 -11.64 -6.31 37.29
N ASP A 375 -12.48 -5.43 37.84
CA ASP A 375 -13.44 -4.65 37.05
C ASP A 375 -12.75 -3.97 35.84
N GLY A 376 -13.28 -4.22 34.64
CA GLY A 376 -12.71 -3.69 33.40
C GLY A 376 -11.43 -4.39 32.92
N ASN A 377 -11.38 -5.72 32.97
CA ASN A 377 -10.32 -6.51 32.34
C ASN A 377 -10.13 -6.12 30.87
N ARG A 378 -8.90 -5.74 30.53
CA ARG A 378 -8.51 -5.35 29.17
C ARG A 378 -8.23 -6.61 28.37
N ARG A 379 -8.31 -6.51 27.04
CA ARG A 379 -7.89 -7.59 26.14
C ARG A 379 -6.46 -8.10 26.46
N ASN A 380 -5.58 -7.20 26.89
CA ASN A 380 -4.22 -7.55 27.28
C ASN A 380 -4.16 -8.47 28.53
N ASP A 381 -5.10 -8.32 29.47
CA ASP A 381 -5.20 -9.15 30.68
C ASP A 381 -5.53 -10.60 30.31
N ILE A 382 -6.49 -10.77 29.40
CA ILE A 382 -6.88 -12.09 28.88
C ILE A 382 -5.71 -12.72 28.12
N THR A 383 -5.04 -11.94 27.25
CA THR A 383 -3.90 -12.47 26.50
C THR A 383 -2.68 -12.77 27.37
N PHE A 384 -2.56 -12.16 28.56
CA PHE A 384 -1.45 -12.43 29.46
C PHE A 384 -1.47 -13.88 29.95
N PHE A 385 -2.59 -14.35 30.49
CA PHE A 385 -2.73 -15.74 30.96
C PHE A 385 -2.64 -16.77 29.84
N ALA A 386 -3.22 -16.46 28.66
CA ALA A 386 -3.06 -17.31 27.48
C ALA A 386 -1.60 -17.41 27.02
N ASN A 387 -0.86 -16.29 27.04
CA ASN A 387 0.57 -16.29 26.72
C ASN A 387 1.40 -16.99 27.81
N MET A 388 1.05 -16.83 29.09
CA MET A 388 1.75 -17.48 30.19
C MET A 388 1.63 -19.00 30.09
N SER A 389 0.42 -19.54 29.85
CA SER A 389 0.21 -20.98 29.61
C SER A 389 1.09 -21.50 28.47
N ARG A 390 1.19 -20.74 27.37
CA ARG A 390 2.08 -21.05 26.25
C ARG A 390 3.56 -20.99 26.63
N TYR A 391 3.96 -20.03 27.47
CA TYR A 391 5.35 -19.87 27.93
C TYR A 391 5.77 -21.00 28.86
N LEU A 392 4.93 -21.39 29.83
CA LEU A 392 5.17 -22.53 30.71
C LEU A 392 5.38 -23.80 29.89
N THR A 393 4.47 -24.06 28.94
CA THR A 393 4.57 -25.21 28.02
C THR A 393 5.88 -25.21 27.24
N ARG A 394 6.28 -24.04 26.71
CA ARG A 394 7.51 -23.91 25.92
C ARG A 394 8.78 -24.03 26.75
N LEU A 395 8.76 -23.55 27.99
CA LEU A 395 9.85 -23.67 28.94
C LEU A 395 9.87 -25.03 29.65
N LYS A 396 8.95 -25.93 29.30
CA LYS A 396 8.77 -27.25 29.93
C LYS A 396 8.55 -27.16 31.45
N LEU A 397 7.93 -26.07 31.90
CA LEU A 397 7.50 -25.92 33.29
C LEU A 397 6.09 -26.52 33.44
N PRO A 398 5.85 -27.37 34.46
CA PRO A 398 4.58 -28.06 34.62
C PRO A 398 3.43 -27.10 34.93
N ASP A 399 3.68 -26.08 35.75
CA ASP A 399 2.69 -25.05 36.12
C ASP A 399 3.38 -23.76 36.60
N ILE A 400 2.59 -22.74 36.94
CA ILE A 400 3.06 -21.43 37.42
C ILE A 400 3.81 -21.52 38.76
N ASP A 401 3.52 -22.53 39.60
CA ASP A 401 4.23 -22.72 40.88
C ASP A 401 5.69 -23.16 40.68
N ALA A 402 6.01 -23.78 39.54
CA ALA A 402 7.39 -24.15 39.18
C ALA A 402 8.18 -22.99 38.57
N LEU A 403 7.52 -21.85 38.33
CA LEU A 403 8.15 -20.64 37.80
C LEU A 403 8.64 -19.80 38.97
N ASP A 404 9.95 -19.63 39.11
CA ASP A 404 10.52 -18.60 39.96
C ASP A 404 10.30 -17.23 39.30
N PRO A 405 9.42 -16.36 39.86
CA PRO A 405 9.09 -15.09 39.23
C PRO A 405 10.29 -14.15 39.14
N GLU A 406 11.19 -14.17 40.13
CA GLU A 406 12.36 -13.29 40.17
C GLU A 406 13.33 -13.60 39.05
N VAL A 407 13.61 -14.88 38.85
CA VAL A 407 14.52 -15.36 37.81
C VAL A 407 13.87 -15.23 36.44
N PHE A 408 12.60 -15.66 36.30
CA PHE A 408 11.90 -15.65 35.03
C PHE A 408 11.75 -14.24 34.48
N TYR A 409 11.21 -13.29 35.26
CA TYR A 409 10.91 -11.96 34.73
C TYR A 409 12.18 -11.15 34.43
N ARG A 410 13.27 -11.36 35.17
CA ARG A 410 14.59 -10.77 34.90
C ARG A 410 15.19 -11.31 33.60
N ARG A 411 15.28 -12.63 33.45
CA ARG A 411 15.80 -13.24 32.22
C ARG A 411 14.92 -12.98 31.00
N TYR A 412 13.60 -12.84 31.20
CA TYR A 412 12.65 -12.48 30.15
C TYR A 412 12.79 -11.02 29.74
N HIS A 413 13.09 -10.12 30.69
CA HIS A 413 13.44 -8.73 30.41
C HIS A 413 14.66 -8.68 29.48
N ASP A 414 15.74 -9.32 29.88
CA ASP A 414 17.03 -9.27 29.18
C ASP A 414 17.02 -10.05 27.85
N GLY A 415 15.97 -10.85 27.63
CA GLY A 415 15.76 -11.59 26.39
C GLY A 415 16.52 -12.89 26.30
N GLU A 416 17.10 -13.34 27.41
CA GLU A 416 17.76 -14.63 27.55
C GLU A 416 16.77 -15.79 27.41
N ILE A 417 15.54 -15.61 27.89
CA ILE A 417 14.45 -16.56 27.69
C ILE A 417 13.43 -16.00 26.71
N LEU A 418 12.99 -16.86 25.78
CA LEU A 418 12.11 -16.50 24.66
C LEU A 418 12.73 -15.37 23.79
N PRO A 419 13.92 -15.59 23.19
CA PRO A 419 14.66 -14.59 22.41
C PRO A 419 13.87 -14.05 21.20
N GLU A 420 12.97 -14.85 20.64
CA GLU A 420 12.12 -14.48 19.50
C GLU A 420 11.03 -13.43 19.82
N GLU A 421 10.71 -13.20 21.09
CA GLU A 421 9.76 -12.18 21.50
C GLU A 421 10.44 -10.81 21.50
N GLY A 422 10.15 -9.95 20.51
CA GLY A 422 10.80 -8.64 20.43
C GLY A 422 10.56 -7.75 21.66
N THR A 423 11.48 -6.80 21.89
CA THR A 423 11.49 -5.87 23.03
C THR A 423 10.13 -5.20 23.34
N PRO A 424 9.35 -4.71 22.34
CA PRO A 424 8.04 -4.10 22.61
C PRO A 424 7.01 -5.08 23.20
N LYS A 425 7.13 -6.37 22.85
CA LYS A 425 6.21 -7.43 23.26
C LYS A 425 6.53 -7.88 24.69
N ARG A 426 7.81 -8.02 25.02
CA ARG A 426 8.32 -8.24 26.38
C ARG A 426 7.85 -7.14 27.33
N GLY A 427 8.09 -5.87 26.96
CA GLY A 427 7.67 -4.73 27.79
C GLY A 427 6.16 -4.68 28.06
N ARG A 428 5.32 -5.00 27.07
CA ARG A 428 3.86 -5.05 27.24
C ARG A 428 3.41 -6.20 28.16
N PHE A 429 4.06 -7.36 28.05
CA PHE A 429 3.77 -8.53 28.88
C PHE A 429 4.07 -8.23 30.35
N LEU A 430 5.25 -7.68 30.63
CA LEU A 430 5.70 -7.26 31.96
C LEU A 430 4.79 -6.17 32.56
N GLN A 431 4.46 -5.13 31.79
CA GLN A 431 3.53 -4.08 32.25
C GLN A 431 2.15 -4.65 32.61
N THR A 432 1.70 -5.68 31.89
CA THR A 432 0.43 -6.33 32.18
C THR A 432 0.50 -7.09 33.50
N TYR A 433 1.60 -7.80 33.76
CA TYR A 433 1.83 -8.49 35.03
C TYR A 433 1.72 -7.56 36.24
N PHE A 434 2.45 -6.44 36.26
CA PHE A 434 2.38 -5.47 37.36
C PHE A 434 1.01 -4.85 37.56
N ARG A 435 0.33 -4.55 36.46
CA ARG A 435 -1.04 -4.02 36.54
C ARG A 435 -1.99 -5.04 37.19
N LEU A 436 -1.79 -6.33 36.94
CA LEU A 436 -2.56 -7.39 37.58
C LEU A 436 -2.20 -7.53 39.07
N LEU A 437 -0.91 -7.44 39.43
CA LEU A 437 -0.46 -7.40 40.83
C LEU A 437 -1.12 -6.24 41.61
N ARG A 438 -1.10 -5.03 41.06
CA ARG A 438 -1.74 -3.86 41.70
C ARG A 438 -3.25 -4.03 41.88
N LYS A 439 -3.93 -4.54 40.85
CA LYS A 439 -5.37 -4.85 40.93
C LYS A 439 -5.67 -5.89 42.03
N GLN A 440 -4.80 -6.89 42.17
CA GLN A 440 -4.91 -7.89 43.21
C GLN A 440 -4.70 -7.28 44.59
N GLU A 441 -3.71 -6.41 44.77
CA GLU A 441 -3.49 -5.70 46.03
C GLU A 441 -4.70 -4.85 46.43
N ASP A 442 -5.25 -4.07 45.49
CA ASP A 442 -6.46 -3.27 45.72
C ASP A 442 -7.64 -4.14 46.21
N TYR A 443 -7.78 -5.36 45.67
CA TYR A 443 -8.77 -6.33 46.12
C TYR A 443 -8.45 -6.91 47.51
N LEU A 444 -7.21 -7.37 47.74
CA LEU A 444 -6.79 -7.97 49.01
C LEU A 444 -6.87 -6.98 50.19
N LEU A 445 -6.69 -5.68 49.95
CA LEU A 445 -6.84 -4.61 50.94
C LEU A 445 -8.28 -4.48 51.45
N ARG A 446 -9.27 -4.82 50.62
CA ARG A 446 -10.70 -4.76 50.98
C ARG A 446 -11.16 -5.99 51.79
N LEU A 447 -10.34 -7.04 51.84
CA LEU A 447 -10.67 -8.28 52.55
C LEU A 447 -10.26 -8.24 54.02
N THR A 448 -11.06 -8.87 54.87
CA THR A 448 -10.70 -9.14 56.27
C THR A 448 -9.47 -10.06 56.36
N PRO A 449 -8.72 -10.08 57.49
CA PRO A 449 -7.56 -10.97 57.65
C PRO A 449 -7.88 -12.45 57.45
N LYS A 450 -9.08 -12.90 57.85
CA LYS A 450 -9.56 -14.28 57.65
C LYS A 450 -9.79 -14.58 56.17
N GLN A 451 -10.49 -13.70 55.45
CA GLN A 451 -10.72 -13.83 54.00
C GLN A 451 -9.42 -13.75 53.20
N ARG A 452 -8.51 -12.85 53.59
CA ARG A 452 -7.21 -12.70 52.94
C ARG A 452 -6.39 -13.98 53.02
N ARG A 453 -6.36 -14.65 54.18
CA ARG A 453 -5.69 -15.96 54.36
C ARG A 453 -6.29 -17.03 53.46
N ALA A 454 -7.61 -17.04 53.29
CA ALA A 454 -8.30 -18.03 52.45
C ALA A 454 -7.92 -17.93 50.97
N VAL A 455 -7.65 -16.73 50.45
CA VAL A 455 -7.34 -16.51 49.02
C VAL A 455 -5.84 -16.52 48.67
N VAL A 456 -4.95 -16.63 49.67
CA VAL A 456 -3.49 -16.67 49.48
C VAL A 456 -3.04 -17.69 48.43
N PRO A 457 -3.60 -18.92 48.36
CA PRO A 457 -3.10 -19.93 47.43
C PRO A 457 -3.22 -19.56 45.95
N TRP A 458 -4.10 -18.63 45.56
CA TRP A 458 -4.37 -18.30 44.15
C TRP A 458 -3.87 -16.91 43.74
N LYS A 459 -3.12 -16.25 44.62
CA LYS A 459 -2.56 -14.93 44.34
C LYS A 459 -1.41 -15.05 43.32
N LEU A 460 -1.31 -14.09 42.42
CA LEU A 460 -0.07 -13.84 41.68
C LEU A 460 1.04 -13.47 42.67
N ILE A 461 2.22 -14.06 42.47
CA ILE A 461 3.37 -13.89 43.35
C ILE A 461 3.97 -12.50 43.14
N GLY A 462 3.93 -11.65 44.17
CA GLY A 462 4.63 -10.37 44.16
C GLY A 462 6.15 -10.57 44.06
N LEU A 463 6.83 -9.65 43.40
CA LEU A 463 8.29 -9.63 43.36
C LEU A 463 8.82 -9.00 44.65
N LYS A 464 9.94 -9.50 45.16
CA LYS A 464 10.67 -8.97 46.32
C LYS A 464 11.50 -7.74 45.94
N ASP A 465 12.01 -7.70 44.71
CA ASP A 465 12.78 -6.56 44.19
C ASP A 465 11.90 -5.59 43.39
N ASP A 466 11.07 -4.81 44.10
CA ASP A 466 10.31 -3.71 43.51
C ASP A 466 11.23 -2.62 42.90
N HIS A 467 12.49 -2.55 43.34
CA HIS A 467 13.45 -1.54 42.92
C HIS A 467 13.98 -1.79 41.50
N PHE A 468 14.24 -3.05 41.12
CA PHE A 468 14.63 -3.45 39.76
C PHE A 468 13.60 -2.99 38.72
N TRP A 469 12.31 -3.06 39.04
CA TRP A 469 11.23 -2.73 38.10
C TRP A 469 10.83 -1.25 38.08
N HIS A 470 10.87 -0.57 39.23
CA HIS A 470 10.79 0.89 39.26
C HIS A 470 11.92 1.55 38.45
N ARG A 471 13.05 0.86 38.28
CA ARG A 471 14.19 1.27 37.45
C ARG A 471 14.31 0.55 36.10
N SER A 472 13.47 -0.44 35.77
CA SER A 472 13.69 -1.27 34.57
C SER A 472 13.69 -0.38 33.32
N THR A 473 14.80 -0.44 32.61
CA THR A 473 15.13 0.48 31.54
C THR A 473 14.35 0.16 30.27
N LEU A 474 13.91 -1.08 30.01
CA LEU A 474 13.28 -1.41 28.71
C LEU A 474 12.02 -0.62 28.38
N HIS A 475 11.11 -0.37 29.33
CA HIS A 475 9.96 0.48 29.05
C HIS A 475 10.36 1.95 28.97
N ARG A 476 11.29 2.40 29.85
CA ARG A 476 11.77 3.77 29.83
C ARG A 476 12.50 4.06 28.53
N ASP A 477 13.38 3.18 28.08
CA ASP A 477 14.20 3.23 26.89
C ASP A 477 13.35 3.04 25.65
N VAL A 478 12.47 2.03 25.55
CA VAL A 478 11.54 1.94 24.41
C VAL A 478 10.63 3.17 24.33
N ARG A 479 10.14 3.69 25.46
CA ARG A 479 9.34 4.93 25.50
C ARG A 479 10.20 6.16 25.19
N THR A 480 11.47 6.18 25.59
CA THR A 480 12.43 7.27 25.37
C THR A 480 12.88 7.27 23.93
N ASP A 481 13.27 6.15 23.36
CA ASP A 481 13.56 5.94 21.93
C ASP A 481 12.35 6.30 21.08
N GLN A 482 11.16 5.80 21.41
CA GLN A 482 9.94 6.21 20.69
C GLN A 482 9.66 7.71 20.87
N ARG A 483 9.99 8.29 22.03
CA ARG A 483 9.87 9.74 22.29
C ARG A 483 10.89 10.53 21.48
N MET A 484 12.14 10.08 21.39
CA MET A 484 13.23 10.70 20.66
C MET A 484 12.98 10.60 19.16
N ARG A 485 12.57 9.44 18.63
CA ARG A 485 12.13 9.28 17.24
C ARG A 485 10.95 10.18 16.91
N ARG A 486 9.92 10.24 17.78
CA ARG A 486 8.80 11.18 17.61
C ARG A 486 9.28 12.63 17.63
N LYS A 487 10.16 13.02 18.55
CA LYS A 487 10.71 14.39 18.63
C LYS A 487 11.52 14.75 17.38
N ALA A 488 12.39 13.84 16.90
CA ALA A 488 13.16 14.02 15.67
C ALA A 488 12.23 14.17 14.45
N ALA A 489 11.22 13.32 14.33
CA ALA A 489 10.19 13.46 13.32
C ALA A 489 9.42 14.79 13.45
N THR A 490 9.02 15.19 14.66
CA THR A 490 8.30 16.45 14.90
C THR A 490 9.12 17.67 14.50
N ALA A 491 10.43 17.67 14.78
CA ALA A 491 11.34 18.73 14.38
C ALA A 491 11.30 18.93 12.85
N VAL A 492 11.43 17.87 12.06
CA VAL A 492 11.37 17.96 10.59
C VAL A 492 10.02 18.49 10.10
N VAL A 493 8.91 18.06 10.71
CA VAL A 493 7.58 18.43 10.22
C VAL A 493 7.21 19.88 10.55
N HIS A 494 7.49 20.37 11.76
CA HIS A 494 7.06 21.72 12.15
C HIS A 494 7.75 22.82 11.32
N ASP A 495 9.04 22.65 11.03
CA ASP A 495 9.82 23.57 10.19
C ASP A 495 9.31 23.63 8.74
N ARG A 496 8.44 22.69 8.34
CA ARG A 496 7.90 22.55 6.99
C ARG A 496 6.40 22.74 6.91
N PHE A 497 5.72 23.22 7.95
CA PHE A 497 4.26 23.41 7.91
C PHE A 497 3.78 24.31 6.77
N TYR A 498 4.51 25.38 6.45
CA TYR A 498 4.19 26.23 5.30
C TYR A 498 4.21 25.44 3.99
N LEU A 499 5.24 24.61 3.79
CA LEU A 499 5.40 23.75 2.61
C LEU A 499 4.28 22.72 2.54
N LEU A 500 3.95 22.05 3.66
CA LEU A 500 2.86 21.06 3.69
C LEU A 500 1.51 21.69 3.34
N ARG A 501 1.24 22.90 3.85
CA ARG A 501 0.01 23.65 3.55
C ARG A 501 -0.04 24.07 2.09
N ASP A 502 1.05 24.62 1.55
CA ASP A 502 1.14 25.09 0.15
C ASP A 502 1.04 23.94 -0.86
N VAL A 503 1.81 22.85 -0.65
CA VAL A 503 1.73 21.64 -1.48
C VAL A 503 0.31 21.08 -1.48
N ALA A 504 -0.32 20.96 -0.30
CA ALA A 504 -1.67 20.44 -0.22
C ALA A 504 -2.69 21.36 -0.93
N GLU A 505 -2.51 22.69 -0.83
CA GLU A 505 -3.37 23.68 -1.50
C GLU A 505 -3.23 23.59 -3.02
N ARG A 506 -2.00 23.62 -3.55
CA ARG A 506 -1.73 23.50 -4.98
C ARG A 506 -2.28 22.21 -5.55
N ARG A 507 -1.99 21.07 -4.90
CA ARG A 507 -2.48 19.76 -5.35
C ARG A 507 -4.00 19.67 -5.33
N CYS A 508 -4.66 20.31 -4.36
CA CYS A 508 -6.12 20.39 -4.34
C CYS A 508 -6.66 21.22 -5.51
N ILE A 509 -6.00 22.34 -5.85
CA ILE A 509 -6.34 23.18 -7.00
C ILE A 509 -6.14 22.42 -8.32
N GLN A 510 -5.05 21.67 -8.47
CA GLN A 510 -4.79 20.84 -9.67
C GLN A 510 -5.91 19.81 -9.87
N VAL A 511 -6.32 19.11 -8.80
CA VAL A 511 -7.40 18.12 -8.86
C VAL A 511 -8.75 18.79 -9.16
N GLU A 512 -8.99 20.00 -8.64
CA GLU A 512 -10.19 20.78 -8.97
C GLU A 512 -10.20 21.18 -10.44
N ARG A 513 -9.09 21.69 -10.98
CA ARG A 513 -8.94 22.05 -12.40
C ARG A 513 -9.17 20.84 -13.30
N LEU A 514 -8.58 19.69 -12.96
CA LEU A 514 -8.81 18.44 -13.69
C LEU A 514 -10.28 18.03 -13.67
N HIS A 515 -10.96 18.20 -12.52
CA HIS A 515 -12.37 17.90 -12.40
C HIS A 515 -13.24 18.83 -13.23
N THR A 516 -12.98 20.14 -13.20
CA THR A 516 -13.69 21.13 -14.03
C THR A 516 -13.46 20.85 -15.51
N ALA A 517 -12.22 20.63 -15.94
CA ALA A 517 -11.91 20.30 -17.33
C ALA A 517 -12.59 19.01 -17.81
N PHE A 518 -12.70 18.00 -16.94
CA PHE A 518 -13.45 16.78 -17.23
C PHE A 518 -14.96 17.06 -17.41
N GLN A 519 -15.55 17.88 -16.55
CA GLN A 519 -16.95 18.30 -16.68
C GLN A 519 -17.19 19.15 -17.93
N ASP A 520 -16.27 20.06 -18.26
CA ASP A 520 -16.35 20.90 -19.44
C ASP A 520 -16.25 20.07 -20.72
N ALA A 521 -15.36 19.07 -20.77
CA ALA A 521 -15.24 18.14 -21.88
C ALA A 521 -16.53 17.31 -22.06
N MET A 522 -17.15 16.85 -20.97
CA MET A 522 -18.46 16.19 -21.01
C MET A 522 -19.55 17.12 -21.54
N ALA A 523 -19.64 18.35 -21.03
CA ALA A 523 -20.63 19.32 -21.46
C ALA A 523 -20.41 19.80 -22.90
N HIS A 524 -19.16 19.79 -23.39
CA HIS A 524 -18.85 20.07 -24.78
C HIS A 524 -19.35 18.94 -25.69
N HIS A 525 -19.03 17.69 -25.36
CA HIS A 525 -19.54 16.51 -26.07
C HIS A 525 -21.08 16.50 -26.14
N GLU A 526 -21.75 16.76 -25.02
CA GLU A 526 -23.22 16.74 -24.93
C GLU A 526 -23.89 17.87 -25.73
N ARG A 527 -23.23 19.02 -25.93
CA ARG A 527 -23.76 20.16 -26.70
C ARG A 527 -23.44 20.08 -28.19
N GLU A 528 -22.19 19.80 -28.54
CA GLU A 528 -21.68 19.86 -29.92
C GLU A 528 -21.75 18.51 -30.65
N GLY A 529 -21.96 17.41 -29.92
CA GLY A 529 -22.06 16.06 -30.51
C GLY A 529 -20.73 15.52 -31.05
N GLU A 530 -19.59 16.07 -30.59
CA GLU A 530 -18.26 15.63 -31.04
C GLU A 530 -18.02 14.16 -30.70
N ALA A 531 -17.43 13.39 -31.61
CA ALA A 531 -17.28 11.95 -31.43
C ALA A 531 -16.28 11.59 -30.31
N LEU A 532 -16.64 10.61 -29.48
CA LEU A 532 -15.72 10.02 -28.52
C LEU A 532 -14.81 8.98 -29.22
N PRO A 533 -13.54 8.85 -28.80
CA PRO A 533 -12.95 9.49 -27.65
C PRO A 533 -12.39 10.89 -27.96
N MET A 534 -12.53 11.81 -27.01
CA MET A 534 -12.13 13.22 -27.18
C MET A 534 -10.87 13.51 -26.36
N SER A 535 -9.83 14.05 -27.00
CA SER A 535 -8.60 14.46 -26.31
C SER A 535 -8.66 15.93 -25.89
N PHE A 536 -8.12 16.24 -24.71
CA PHE A 536 -7.97 17.60 -24.20
C PHE A 536 -6.69 17.71 -23.36
N SER A 537 -6.20 18.94 -23.17
CA SER A 537 -4.98 19.20 -22.39
C SER A 537 -5.19 20.31 -21.37
N ILE A 538 -4.46 20.23 -20.27
CA ILE A 538 -4.45 21.23 -19.20
C ILE A 538 -3.01 21.73 -19.02
N THR A 539 -2.84 23.04 -19.02
CA THR A 539 -1.58 23.68 -18.59
C THR A 539 -1.64 23.92 -17.09
N ASP A 540 -0.67 23.38 -16.34
CA ASP A 540 -0.66 23.42 -14.88
C ASP A 540 0.77 23.47 -14.32
N GLU A 541 0.91 23.72 -13.02
CA GLU A 541 2.23 23.75 -12.37
C GLU A 541 2.50 22.46 -11.60
N THR A 542 3.55 21.70 -11.90
CA THR A 542 4.02 20.60 -11.05
C THR A 542 4.90 21.12 -9.93
N VAL A 543 4.79 20.50 -8.74
CA VAL A 543 5.61 20.85 -7.58
C VAL A 543 6.64 19.74 -7.37
N SER A 544 7.92 20.10 -7.47
CA SER A 544 9.03 19.19 -7.20
C SER A 544 9.10 18.80 -5.72
N THR A 545 9.91 17.78 -5.42
CA THR A 545 10.19 17.33 -4.05
C THR A 545 10.81 18.41 -3.16
N SER A 546 11.47 19.42 -3.75
CA SER A 546 12.04 20.58 -3.07
C SER A 546 11.10 21.78 -2.96
N GLY A 547 9.88 21.68 -3.49
CA GLY A 547 8.88 22.76 -3.48
C GLY A 547 9.01 23.76 -4.64
N ARG A 548 9.85 23.48 -5.66
CA ARG A 548 9.93 24.32 -6.87
C ARG A 548 8.75 24.01 -7.79
N THR A 549 8.20 25.04 -8.40
CA THR A 549 7.12 24.93 -9.38
C THR A 549 7.68 24.95 -10.80
N ARG A 550 7.15 24.10 -11.67
CA ARG A 550 7.43 24.14 -13.11
C ARG A 550 6.12 24.07 -13.89
N SER A 551 6.03 24.84 -14.97
CA SER A 551 4.87 24.79 -15.86
C SER A 551 4.91 23.52 -16.71
N THR A 552 3.80 22.81 -16.77
CA THR A 552 3.66 21.53 -17.48
C THR A 552 2.37 21.51 -18.28
N GLN A 553 2.39 20.76 -19.37
CA GLN A 553 1.21 20.45 -20.16
C GLN A 553 0.84 18.99 -19.96
N GLN A 554 -0.42 18.74 -19.58
CA GLN A 554 -0.93 17.42 -19.22
C GLN A 554 -2.05 17.02 -20.20
N HIS A 555 -1.96 15.81 -20.75
CA HIS A 555 -2.85 15.32 -21.81
C HIS A 555 -3.80 14.23 -21.31
N PHE A 556 -5.05 14.36 -21.69
CA PHE A 556 -6.14 13.50 -21.25
C PHE A 556 -7.05 13.11 -22.42
N ARG A 557 -7.78 12.02 -22.22
CA ARG A 557 -8.82 11.58 -23.15
C ARG A 557 -10.09 11.17 -22.41
N LEU A 558 -11.21 11.70 -22.88
CA LEU A 558 -12.57 11.41 -22.46
C LEU A 558 -13.11 10.24 -23.28
N TRP A 559 -13.77 9.31 -22.59
CA TRP A 559 -14.37 8.12 -23.17
C TRP A 559 -15.77 7.89 -22.64
N ASP A 560 -16.62 7.23 -23.42
CA ASP A 560 -17.81 6.55 -22.93
C ASP A 560 -17.58 5.02 -22.90
N ALA A 561 -18.53 4.30 -22.30
CA ALA A 561 -18.46 2.84 -22.24
C ALA A 561 -18.50 2.18 -23.63
N ALA A 562 -19.27 2.75 -24.57
CA ALA A 562 -19.45 2.20 -25.90
C ALA A 562 -18.18 2.27 -26.74
N THR A 563 -17.52 3.42 -26.74
CA THR A 563 -16.28 3.65 -27.48
C THR A 563 -15.14 2.85 -26.87
N LEU A 564 -14.97 2.85 -25.55
CA LEU A 564 -13.98 2.01 -24.88
C LEU A 564 -14.14 0.54 -25.22
N ARG A 565 -15.39 0.06 -25.22
CA ARG A 565 -15.69 -1.30 -25.62
C ARG A 565 -15.34 -1.55 -27.08
N SER A 566 -15.66 -0.64 -28.00
CA SER A 566 -15.36 -0.80 -29.43
C SER A 566 -13.86 -0.95 -29.70
N VAL A 567 -13.02 -0.30 -28.89
CA VAL A 567 -11.56 -0.39 -28.98
C VAL A 567 -11.02 -1.63 -28.26
N HIS A 568 -11.64 -2.06 -27.16
CA HIS A 568 -11.21 -3.23 -26.39
C HIS A 568 -11.68 -4.57 -26.99
N GLU A 569 -12.88 -4.64 -27.56
CA GLU A 569 -13.50 -5.86 -28.09
C GLU A 569 -12.64 -6.60 -29.14
N PRO A 570 -11.90 -5.93 -30.05
CA PRO A 570 -11.01 -6.58 -31.01
C PRO A 570 -9.77 -7.25 -30.40
N VAL A 571 -9.33 -6.82 -29.21
CA VAL A 571 -8.11 -7.32 -28.54
C VAL A 571 -8.40 -8.21 -27.35
N ALA A 572 -9.62 -8.15 -26.81
CA ALA A 572 -10.06 -8.97 -25.69
C ALA A 572 -10.22 -10.44 -26.09
N GLU A 573 -9.90 -11.36 -25.16
CA GLU A 573 -10.14 -12.79 -25.36
C GLU A 573 -11.63 -13.07 -25.60
N ASP A 574 -11.93 -13.99 -26.54
CA ASP A 574 -13.29 -14.30 -27.04
C ASP A 574 -14.32 -14.54 -25.91
N PHE A 575 -13.86 -15.07 -24.77
CA PHE A 575 -14.75 -15.38 -23.65
C PHE A 575 -15.32 -14.16 -22.93
N TYR A 576 -14.62 -13.02 -23.00
CA TYR A 576 -14.88 -11.85 -22.17
C TYR A 576 -16.14 -11.10 -22.58
N TYR A 577 -16.45 -11.09 -23.87
CA TYR A 577 -17.67 -10.52 -24.42
C TYR A 577 -18.60 -11.60 -24.97
N HIS A 578 -18.67 -12.81 -24.38
CA HIS A 578 -19.73 -13.78 -24.71
C HIS A 578 -21.13 -13.25 -24.38
N GLN A 579 -22.18 -13.78 -25.02
CA GLN A 579 -23.56 -13.25 -24.95
C GLN A 579 -24.08 -13.04 -23.51
N ASP A 580 -23.83 -13.98 -22.59
CA ASP A 580 -24.28 -13.88 -21.19
C ASP A 580 -23.49 -12.84 -20.38
N GLN A 581 -22.18 -12.73 -20.59
CA GLN A 581 -21.38 -11.67 -19.97
C GLN A 581 -21.66 -10.30 -20.60
N ARG A 582 -21.97 -10.22 -21.90
CA ARG A 582 -22.39 -8.98 -22.59
C ARG A 582 -23.65 -8.40 -21.98
N GLN A 583 -24.64 -9.22 -21.68
CA GLN A 583 -25.88 -8.75 -21.04
C GLN A 583 -25.61 -8.23 -19.62
N ARG A 584 -24.80 -8.94 -18.83
CA ARG A 584 -24.41 -8.49 -17.48
C ARG A 584 -23.56 -7.21 -17.49
N ILE A 585 -22.59 -7.10 -18.39
CA ILE A 585 -21.74 -5.91 -18.54
C ILE A 585 -22.58 -4.72 -19.01
N ARG A 586 -23.48 -4.90 -19.98
CA ARG A 586 -24.43 -3.86 -20.40
C ARG A 586 -25.28 -3.37 -19.22
N ALA A 587 -25.89 -4.27 -18.48
CA ALA A 587 -26.77 -3.92 -17.36
C ALA A 587 -26.04 -3.31 -16.13
N THR A 588 -24.72 -3.53 -15.98
CA THR A 588 -23.98 -3.10 -14.77
C THR A 588 -23.05 -1.91 -15.02
N ILE A 589 -22.41 -1.84 -16.19
CA ILE A 589 -21.36 -0.84 -16.50
C ILE A 589 -21.92 0.30 -17.36
N CYS A 590 -22.75 -0.01 -18.36
CA CYS A 590 -23.32 1.01 -19.24
C CYS A 590 -24.40 1.87 -18.55
N ASP A 591 -25.00 1.36 -17.46
CA ASP A 591 -26.10 2.05 -16.77
C ASP A 591 -25.66 2.94 -15.58
N GLN A 592 -24.42 2.79 -15.07
CA GLN A 592 -23.99 3.47 -13.81
C GLN A 592 -22.96 4.60 -13.97
N ALA A 593 -22.05 4.53 -14.95
CA ALA A 593 -21.05 5.59 -15.18
C ALA A 593 -21.01 5.94 -16.68
N ARG A 594 -21.38 7.18 -17.03
CA ARG A 594 -21.50 7.60 -18.44
C ARG A 594 -20.15 7.82 -19.12
N TYR A 595 -19.14 8.30 -18.38
CA TYR A 595 -17.85 8.68 -18.95
C TYR A 595 -16.64 8.24 -18.10
N PHE A 596 -15.49 8.07 -18.77
CA PHE A 596 -14.21 7.66 -18.19
C PHE A 596 -13.09 8.59 -18.66
N LEU A 597 -12.10 8.80 -17.78
CA LEU A 597 -10.94 9.65 -18.03
C LEU A 597 -9.67 8.82 -18.08
N SER A 598 -8.94 8.88 -19.20
CA SER A 598 -7.59 8.30 -19.31
C SER A 598 -6.52 9.38 -19.41
N TYR A 599 -5.34 9.07 -18.87
CA TYR A 599 -4.14 9.90 -18.98
C TYR A 599 -3.28 9.48 -20.16
N GLU A 600 -2.85 10.45 -20.98
CA GLU A 600 -2.03 10.20 -22.18
C GLU A 600 -0.54 10.54 -21.96
N GLY A 601 -0.24 11.43 -21.01
CA GLY A 601 1.13 11.86 -20.71
C GLY A 601 1.19 13.32 -20.28
N GLY A 602 2.39 13.77 -19.90
CA GLY A 602 2.65 15.15 -19.55
C GLY A 602 4.11 15.51 -19.71
N HIS A 603 4.37 16.74 -20.13
CA HIS A 603 5.69 17.27 -20.41
C HIS A 603 5.85 18.70 -19.87
N ALA A 604 7.09 19.12 -19.70
CA ALA A 604 7.40 20.48 -19.29
C ALA A 604 7.08 21.48 -20.43
N CYS A 605 6.53 22.65 -20.10
CA CYS A 605 6.20 23.66 -21.10
C CYS A 605 7.44 24.28 -21.76
N ASP A 606 8.57 24.30 -21.04
CA ASP A 606 9.87 24.77 -21.51
C ASP A 606 10.66 23.69 -22.29
N ASP A 607 10.32 22.42 -22.10
CA ASP A 607 10.94 21.29 -22.80
C ASP A 607 9.95 20.15 -23.02
N ALA A 608 9.44 20.02 -24.25
CA ALA A 608 8.50 18.98 -24.63
C ALA A 608 9.11 17.55 -24.57
N THR A 609 10.44 17.41 -24.51
CA THR A 609 11.10 16.11 -24.35
C THR A 609 11.19 15.67 -22.88
N LEU A 610 11.04 16.61 -21.95
CA LEU A 610 11.09 16.34 -20.52
C LEU A 610 9.73 15.88 -20.03
N ILE A 611 9.60 14.56 -19.84
CA ILE A 611 8.38 13.93 -19.31
C ILE A 611 8.19 14.31 -17.84
N GLU A 612 7.09 14.99 -17.53
CA GLU A 612 6.78 15.48 -16.19
C GLU A 612 5.29 15.26 -15.86
N PRO A 613 4.93 14.05 -15.38
CA PRO A 613 3.55 13.71 -15.13
C PRO A 613 3.02 14.31 -13.83
N TYR A 614 1.69 14.34 -13.68
CA TYR A 614 1.08 14.70 -12.40
C TYR A 614 1.57 13.80 -11.25
N TRP A 615 1.69 14.38 -10.05
CA TRP A 615 2.20 13.72 -8.84
C TRP A 615 1.43 12.45 -8.43
N PHE A 616 0.17 12.29 -8.84
CA PHE A 616 -0.64 11.11 -8.52
C PHE A 616 -0.57 10.01 -9.58
N ILE A 617 0.11 10.22 -10.71
CA ILE A 617 0.22 9.22 -11.79
C ILE A 617 0.97 7.98 -11.30
N GLU A 618 2.04 8.15 -10.54
CA GLU A 618 2.78 7.03 -9.94
C GLU A 618 1.90 6.22 -8.97
N LEU A 619 1.06 6.91 -8.18
CA LEU A 619 0.08 6.25 -7.30
C LEU A 619 -0.92 5.41 -8.10
N LEU A 620 -1.35 5.88 -9.27
CA LEU A 620 -2.27 5.15 -10.14
C LEU A 620 -1.61 3.92 -10.77
N GLN A 621 -0.36 4.04 -11.23
CA GLN A 621 0.42 2.93 -11.79
C GLN A 621 0.65 1.83 -10.75
N ALA A 622 0.88 2.21 -9.49
CA ALA A 622 0.98 1.29 -8.36
C ALA A 622 -0.38 0.76 -7.85
N ASN A 623 -1.48 1.07 -8.55
CA ASN A 623 -2.86 0.71 -8.18
C ASN A 623 -3.30 1.15 -6.78
N VAL A 624 -2.68 2.20 -6.21
CA VAL A 624 -2.98 2.69 -4.85
C VAL A 624 -4.42 3.18 -4.73
N LEU A 625 -4.96 3.82 -5.77
CA LEU A 625 -6.32 4.35 -5.77
C LEU A 625 -7.39 3.33 -6.22
N LYS A 626 -6.96 2.15 -6.69
CA LYS A 626 -7.83 1.11 -7.27
C LYS A 626 -7.89 -0.17 -6.42
N SER A 627 -6.80 -0.51 -5.75
CA SER A 627 -6.61 -1.77 -5.01
C SER A 627 -6.50 -1.59 -3.50
N GLN A 628 -6.84 -2.64 -2.75
CA GLN A 628 -6.65 -2.74 -1.30
C GLN A 628 -5.27 -3.33 -0.91
N VAL A 629 -4.39 -3.56 -1.89
CA VAL A 629 -3.05 -4.10 -1.70
C VAL A 629 -2.05 -3.23 -2.44
N THR A 630 -1.04 -2.73 -1.72
CA THR A 630 0.07 -1.98 -2.30
C THR A 630 1.24 -2.91 -2.58
N ASP A 631 1.89 -2.72 -3.73
CA ASP A 631 3.14 -3.39 -4.07
C ASP A 631 4.25 -3.04 -3.06
N SER A 632 4.99 -4.05 -2.58
CA SER A 632 6.10 -3.84 -1.67
C SER A 632 7.25 -3.08 -2.30
N ASP A 633 7.42 -3.21 -3.62
CA ASP A 633 8.52 -2.60 -4.35
C ASP A 633 8.24 -1.10 -4.54
N PHE A 634 7.00 -0.73 -4.88
CA PHE A 634 6.52 0.66 -4.88
C PHE A 634 6.77 1.35 -3.52
N LEU A 635 6.41 0.69 -2.41
CA LEU A 635 6.62 1.24 -1.07
C LEU A 635 8.12 1.49 -0.81
N THR A 636 8.96 0.52 -1.15
CA THR A 636 10.42 0.61 -0.96
C THR A 636 11.02 1.73 -1.80
N HIS A 637 10.64 1.82 -3.08
CA HIS A 637 11.12 2.84 -4.03
C HIS A 637 10.80 4.26 -3.56
N ASN A 638 9.62 4.44 -2.96
CA ASN A 638 9.15 5.74 -2.47
C ASN A 638 9.52 6.04 -1.01
N GLY A 639 10.42 5.26 -0.41
CA GLY A 639 10.86 5.47 0.98
C GLY A 639 9.78 5.21 2.04
N TYR A 640 8.70 4.49 1.69
CA TYR A 640 7.67 4.07 2.63
C TYR A 640 8.03 2.71 3.26
N SER A 641 7.93 2.61 4.59
CA SER A 641 7.91 1.30 5.25
C SER A 641 6.54 0.62 5.08
N LYS A 642 6.49 -0.73 5.13
CA LYS A 642 5.24 -1.54 4.97
C LYS A 642 4.05 -1.13 5.86
N GLY A 643 4.27 -0.33 6.91
CA GLY A 643 3.21 0.20 7.77
C GLY A 643 2.99 1.72 7.69
N ALA A 644 3.75 2.43 6.86
CA ALA A 644 3.76 3.90 6.80
C ALA A 644 2.75 4.48 5.82
N PHE A 645 2.55 3.88 4.65
CA PHE A 645 1.57 4.36 3.68
C PHE A 645 0.18 3.75 3.97
N GLN A 646 -0.89 4.55 3.85
CA GLN A 646 -2.27 4.07 4.05
C GLN A 646 -3.07 4.23 2.76
N LEU A 647 -3.79 3.17 2.41
CA LEU A 647 -4.66 3.11 1.24
C LEU A 647 -5.91 3.97 1.45
N PRO A 648 -6.44 4.59 0.38
CA PRO A 648 -7.63 5.41 0.45
C PRO A 648 -8.87 4.60 0.89
N PRO A 649 -9.93 5.28 1.34
CA PRO A 649 -11.24 4.65 1.45
C PRO A 649 -11.68 4.01 0.12
N HIS A 650 -12.54 2.99 0.18
CA HIS A 650 -12.96 2.15 -0.96
C HIS A 650 -13.26 2.92 -2.25
N SER A 651 -12.95 2.30 -3.41
CA SER A 651 -13.06 2.91 -4.73
C SER A 651 -14.46 3.44 -5.01
N THR A 652 -14.53 4.54 -5.77
CA THR A 652 -15.78 5.16 -6.22
C THR A 652 -16.46 4.38 -7.34
N TRP A 653 -15.70 3.60 -8.12
CA TRP A 653 -16.26 2.63 -9.05
C TRP A 653 -16.70 1.36 -8.32
N GLY A 654 -17.86 0.83 -8.72
CA GLY A 654 -18.30 -0.50 -8.30
C GLY A 654 -17.32 -1.58 -8.74
N LEU A 655 -17.31 -2.71 -8.03
CA LEU A 655 -16.40 -3.85 -8.27
C LEU A 655 -16.36 -4.26 -9.76
N SER A 656 -17.52 -4.34 -10.41
CA SER A 656 -17.62 -4.73 -11.83
C SER A 656 -16.92 -3.74 -12.76
N THR A 657 -17.13 -2.43 -12.55
CA THR A 657 -16.50 -1.36 -13.35
C THR A 657 -15.00 -1.30 -13.13
N SER A 658 -14.54 -1.42 -11.87
CA SER A 658 -13.11 -1.46 -11.55
C SER A 658 -12.41 -2.64 -12.23
N HIS A 659 -12.99 -3.85 -12.15
CA HIS A 659 -12.44 -5.05 -12.78
C HIS A 659 -12.40 -4.92 -14.32
N TRP A 660 -13.44 -4.32 -14.91
CA TRP A 660 -13.47 -4.10 -16.36
C TRP A 660 -12.38 -3.12 -16.80
N LEU A 661 -12.26 -1.97 -16.14
CA LEU A 661 -11.23 -0.96 -16.45
C LEU A 661 -9.82 -1.46 -16.18
N GLU A 662 -9.59 -2.28 -15.14
CA GLU A 662 -8.28 -2.91 -14.90
C GLU A 662 -7.87 -3.83 -16.06
N ARG A 663 -8.83 -4.52 -16.68
CA ARG A 663 -8.56 -5.36 -17.85
C ARG A 663 -8.31 -4.52 -19.10
N VAL A 664 -9.17 -3.53 -19.37
CA VAL A 664 -8.96 -2.60 -20.48
C VAL A 664 -7.60 -1.90 -20.37
N SER A 665 -7.23 -1.47 -19.15
CA SER A 665 -5.93 -0.87 -18.83
C SER A 665 -4.76 -1.80 -19.16
N ARG A 666 -4.90 -3.10 -18.85
CA ARG A 666 -3.88 -4.12 -19.13
C ARG A 666 -3.75 -4.42 -20.63
N ASP A 667 -4.88 -4.60 -21.30
CA ASP A 667 -4.91 -5.08 -22.69
C ASP A 667 -4.58 -3.96 -23.68
N LEU A 668 -4.91 -2.70 -23.36
CA LEU A 668 -4.64 -1.52 -24.20
C LEU A 668 -3.50 -0.63 -23.69
N GLY A 669 -2.90 -0.92 -22.53
CA GLY A 669 -1.84 -0.08 -21.94
C GLY A 669 -2.33 1.30 -21.48
N MET A 670 -3.63 1.47 -21.21
CA MET A 670 -4.24 2.75 -20.85
C MET A 670 -4.22 2.99 -19.34
N LEU A 671 -4.03 4.24 -18.91
CA LEU A 671 -4.11 4.61 -17.48
C LEU A 671 -5.38 5.40 -17.17
N PHE A 672 -6.37 4.75 -16.57
CA PHE A 672 -7.60 5.43 -16.12
C PHE A 672 -7.44 6.12 -14.76
N ILE A 673 -7.99 7.34 -14.64
CA ILE A 673 -8.02 8.15 -13.43
C ILE A 673 -9.39 7.99 -12.74
N PRO A 674 -9.46 7.42 -11.52
CA PRO A 674 -10.66 7.43 -10.68
C PRO A 674 -10.83 8.82 -10.05
N LEU A 675 -11.24 9.80 -10.87
CA LEU A 675 -11.25 11.22 -10.53
C LEU A 675 -12.03 11.53 -9.24
N ASP A 676 -13.17 10.88 -9.01
CA ASP A 676 -13.94 11.04 -7.77
C ASP A 676 -13.16 10.64 -6.51
N ALA A 677 -12.43 9.52 -6.58
CA ALA A 677 -11.66 9.01 -5.45
C ALA A 677 -10.45 9.92 -5.19
N LEU A 678 -9.84 10.42 -6.27
CA LEU A 678 -8.76 11.41 -6.21
C LEU A 678 -9.26 12.74 -5.59
N LYS A 679 -10.42 13.25 -6.04
CA LYS A 679 -11.04 14.48 -5.51
C LYS A 679 -11.44 14.34 -4.04
N LEU A 680 -12.01 13.19 -3.65
CA LEU A 680 -12.27 12.88 -2.23
C LEU A 680 -10.98 12.93 -1.41
N ALA A 681 -9.93 12.24 -1.86
CA ALA A 681 -8.66 12.22 -1.16
C ALA A 681 -8.05 13.63 -1.07
N ALA A 682 -8.17 14.43 -2.13
CA ALA A 682 -7.63 15.78 -2.18
C ALA A 682 -8.35 16.72 -1.20
N LEU A 683 -9.68 16.78 -1.24
CA LEU A 683 -10.47 17.67 -0.39
C LEU A 683 -10.31 17.34 1.10
N VAL A 684 -10.40 16.05 1.46
CA VAL A 684 -10.29 15.60 2.86
C VAL A 684 -8.85 15.75 3.37
N GLY A 685 -7.86 15.38 2.56
CA GLY A 685 -6.45 15.51 2.91
C GLY A 685 -6.04 16.98 3.09
N TYR A 686 -6.45 17.85 2.17
CA TYR A 686 -6.23 19.31 2.24
C TYR A 686 -6.85 19.91 3.51
N ALA A 687 -8.13 19.64 3.77
CA ALA A 687 -8.81 20.15 4.97
C ALA A 687 -8.15 19.65 6.26
N ALA A 688 -7.75 18.38 6.33
CA ALA A 688 -7.06 17.83 7.49
C ALA A 688 -5.71 18.52 7.75
N ILE A 689 -4.90 18.73 6.69
CA ILE A 689 -3.61 19.42 6.80
C ILE A 689 -3.81 20.87 7.23
N GLN A 690 -4.72 21.61 6.59
CA GLN A 690 -5.00 23.01 6.92
C GLN A 690 -5.47 23.19 8.37
N ILE A 691 -6.46 22.40 8.80
CA ILE A 691 -7.08 22.58 10.12
C ILE A 691 -6.16 22.06 11.23
N MET A 692 -5.56 20.88 11.10
CA MET A 692 -4.76 20.30 12.19
C MET A 692 -3.44 21.05 12.39
N THR A 693 -2.84 21.61 11.33
CA THR A 693 -1.62 22.42 11.47
C THR A 693 -1.90 23.81 12.05
N LYS A 694 -3.12 24.36 11.97
CA LYS A 694 -3.46 25.69 12.51
C LYS A 694 -4.10 25.66 13.90
N THR A 695 -4.77 24.56 14.24
CA THR A 695 -5.52 24.43 15.50
C THR A 695 -4.88 23.46 16.49
N GLY A 696 -4.00 22.57 16.00
CA GLY A 696 -3.50 21.45 16.78
C GLY A 696 -4.59 20.45 17.19
N ALA A 697 -5.79 20.47 16.60
CA ALA A 697 -6.88 19.56 16.94
C ALA A 697 -6.47 18.08 16.79
N ARG A 698 -6.91 17.22 17.71
CA ARG A 698 -6.72 15.77 17.58
C ARG A 698 -7.58 15.24 16.44
N MET A 699 -7.19 14.10 15.87
CA MET A 699 -8.00 13.38 14.88
C MET A 699 -9.47 13.16 15.32
N ASN A 700 -9.69 12.77 16.57
CA ASN A 700 -11.04 12.60 17.11
C ASN A 700 -11.83 13.93 17.22
N GLU A 701 -11.14 15.06 17.40
CA GLU A 701 -11.75 16.40 17.49
C GLU A 701 -12.07 16.91 16.08
N PHE A 702 -11.17 16.71 15.12
CA PHE A 702 -11.43 16.96 13.69
C PHE A 702 -12.63 16.15 13.16
N LEU A 703 -12.70 14.85 13.48
CA LEU A 703 -13.81 13.98 13.09
C LEU A 703 -15.17 14.34 13.70
N GLN A 704 -15.24 15.33 14.61
CA GLN A 704 -16.50 15.79 15.22
C GLN A 704 -17.17 16.93 14.44
N ILE A 705 -16.50 17.53 13.45
CA ILE A 705 -17.03 18.71 12.74
C ILE A 705 -18.39 18.40 12.10
N ARG A 706 -19.34 19.30 12.32
CA ARG A 706 -20.70 19.29 11.77
C ARG A 706 -21.00 20.67 11.19
N LEU A 707 -21.79 20.72 10.13
CA LEU A 707 -22.20 21.98 9.47
C LEU A 707 -23.51 22.52 10.03
N SER A 708 -23.77 22.35 11.33
CA SER A 708 -24.88 23.04 11.99
C SER A 708 -24.37 24.36 12.59
N PRO A 709 -25.19 25.44 12.60
CA PRO A 709 -24.80 26.72 13.21
C PRO A 709 -24.36 26.59 14.67
N GLU A 710 -24.89 25.60 15.39
CA GLU A 710 -24.50 25.32 16.78
C GLU A 710 -23.05 24.81 16.91
N HIS A 711 -22.56 24.05 15.93
CA HIS A 711 -21.27 23.39 15.97
C HIS A 711 -20.20 24.01 15.05
N LEU A 712 -20.59 24.86 14.11
CA LEU A 712 -19.70 25.65 13.27
C LEU A 712 -20.31 27.05 13.11
N SER A 713 -19.72 28.03 13.79
CA SER A 713 -20.27 29.38 13.90
C SER A 713 -19.22 30.45 13.69
N ARG A 714 -19.61 31.59 13.13
CA ARG A 714 -18.87 32.85 13.30
C ARG A 714 -19.12 33.37 14.71
N VAL A 715 -18.04 33.73 15.40
CA VAL A 715 -18.03 34.20 16.78
C VAL A 715 -17.38 35.57 16.79
N LEU A 716 -18.06 36.55 17.37
CA LEU A 716 -17.48 37.87 17.60
C LEU A 716 -16.57 37.79 18.83
N LEU A 717 -15.28 38.08 18.63
CA LEU A 717 -14.30 38.23 19.70
C LEU A 717 -14.21 39.70 20.12
N ALA A 718 -13.56 39.96 21.26
CA ALA A 718 -13.35 41.31 21.76
C ALA A 718 -12.68 42.23 20.71
N LYS A 719 -13.09 43.51 20.67
CA LYS A 719 -12.71 44.53 19.67
C LYS A 719 -13.25 44.27 18.26
N ASP A 720 -14.49 43.81 18.16
CA ASP A 720 -15.23 43.58 16.89
C ASP A 720 -14.48 42.69 15.88
N ARG A 721 -13.67 41.76 16.38
CA ARG A 721 -12.94 40.80 15.54
C ARG A 721 -13.77 39.56 15.33
N GLU A 722 -14.21 39.31 14.10
CA GLU A 722 -14.87 38.05 13.76
C GLU A 722 -13.87 36.89 13.69
N ALA A 723 -14.24 35.75 14.26
CA ALA A 723 -13.51 34.49 14.13
C ALA A 723 -14.47 33.35 13.80
N ILE A 724 -14.00 32.35 13.05
CA ILE A 724 -14.79 31.15 12.77
C ILE A 724 -14.37 30.08 13.78
N ALA A 725 -15.33 29.39 14.40
CA ALA A 725 -15.04 28.32 15.34
C ALA A 725 -15.87 27.07 15.05
N PHE A 726 -15.21 25.91 15.04
CA PHE A 726 -15.89 24.63 15.16
C PHE A 726 -15.86 24.15 16.61
N ARG A 727 -16.94 23.52 17.08
CA ARG A 727 -17.05 22.98 18.44
C ARG A 727 -16.81 21.47 18.42
N ALA A 728 -16.00 21.00 19.35
CA ALA A 728 -15.75 19.58 19.54
C ALA A 728 -15.50 19.27 21.02
N ILE A 729 -15.77 18.04 21.45
CA ILE A 729 -15.51 17.54 22.81
C ILE A 729 -14.06 17.06 22.91
N PRO A 730 -13.16 17.79 23.60
CA PRO A 730 -11.75 17.40 23.68
C PRO A 730 -11.54 16.09 24.45
N LYS A 731 -10.35 15.50 24.30
CA LYS A 731 -10.00 14.28 25.05
C LYS A 731 -10.06 14.53 26.57
N GLY A 732 -10.82 13.70 27.28
CA GLY A 732 -10.96 13.78 28.75
C GLY A 732 -11.95 14.85 29.24
N ARG A 733 -12.59 15.59 28.34
CA ARG A 733 -13.66 16.56 28.64
C ARG A 733 -15.03 15.94 28.37
N ARG A 734 -16.06 16.57 28.94
CA ARG A 734 -17.48 16.21 28.78
C ARG A 734 -18.28 17.23 27.97
N ALA A 735 -17.85 18.49 27.95
CA ALA A 735 -18.49 19.57 27.20
C ALA A 735 -17.72 19.89 25.91
N GLU A 736 -18.40 20.51 24.96
CA GLU A 736 -17.82 21.03 23.74
C GLU A 736 -17.02 22.32 24.00
N GLU A 737 -15.90 22.47 23.29
CA GLU A 737 -15.07 23.67 23.35
C GLU A 737 -14.78 24.18 21.93
N PRO A 738 -14.62 25.50 21.74
CA PRO A 738 -14.37 26.08 20.42
C PRO A 738 -12.90 25.91 19.99
N TYR A 739 -12.72 25.57 18.72
CA TYR A 739 -11.46 25.60 17.98
C TYR A 739 -11.57 26.64 16.87
N TYR A 740 -10.73 27.66 16.93
CA TYR A 740 -10.76 28.77 15.99
C TYR A 740 -10.03 28.42 14.69
N ILE A 741 -10.64 28.76 13.57
CA ILE A 741 -10.14 28.52 12.22
C ILE A 741 -10.27 29.79 11.38
N ASP A 742 -9.49 29.87 10.31
CA ASP A 742 -9.54 30.98 9.36
C ASP A 742 -10.47 30.69 8.17
N GLU A 743 -10.68 31.71 7.33
CA GLU A 743 -11.52 31.61 6.13
C GLU A 743 -11.01 30.54 5.16
N ARG A 744 -9.68 30.30 5.10
CA ARG A 744 -9.12 29.22 4.26
C ARG A 744 -9.57 27.84 4.74
N CYS A 745 -9.57 27.60 6.06
CA CYS A 745 -10.11 26.37 6.62
C CYS A 745 -11.60 26.23 6.32
N MET A 746 -12.37 27.32 6.44
CA MET A 746 -13.80 27.31 6.13
C MET A 746 -14.06 26.96 4.66
N LYS A 747 -13.30 27.55 3.73
CA LYS A 747 -13.34 27.20 2.31
C LYS A 747 -13.03 25.72 2.06
N ALA A 748 -12.06 25.14 2.78
CA ALA A 748 -11.74 23.71 2.69
C ALA A 748 -12.90 22.82 3.17
N LEU A 749 -13.56 23.18 4.28
CA LEU A 749 -14.75 22.48 4.78
C LEU A 749 -15.92 22.58 3.78
N HIS A 750 -16.14 23.77 3.23
CA HIS A 750 -17.19 24.02 2.26
C HIS A 750 -16.98 23.27 0.95
N ALA A 751 -15.75 23.21 0.44
CA ALA A 751 -15.44 22.47 -0.79
C ALA A 751 -15.79 20.97 -0.68
N TRP A 752 -15.49 20.35 0.47
CA TRP A 752 -15.88 18.97 0.75
C TRP A 752 -17.39 18.77 0.87
N TRP A 753 -18.09 19.71 1.51
CA TRP A 753 -19.55 19.70 1.58
C TRP A 753 -20.20 19.83 0.20
N LYS A 754 -19.75 20.80 -0.59
CA LYS A 754 -20.24 21.06 -1.95
C LYS A 754 -20.05 19.81 -2.81
N PHE A 755 -18.87 19.20 -2.77
CA PHE A 755 -18.60 17.97 -3.52
C PHE A 755 -19.53 16.80 -3.15
N GLN A 756 -19.96 16.66 -1.90
CA GLN A 756 -20.95 15.64 -1.53
C GLN A 756 -22.34 15.98 -2.08
N ARG A 757 -22.76 17.25 -1.97
CA ARG A 757 -24.07 17.70 -2.47
C ARG A 757 -24.19 17.57 -3.99
N ASP A 758 -23.14 17.95 -4.72
CA ASP A 758 -23.10 17.86 -6.19
C ASP A 758 -23.26 16.41 -6.69
N ARG A 759 -22.97 15.43 -5.84
CA ARG A 759 -23.13 13.99 -6.12
C ARG A 759 -24.46 13.42 -5.63
N GLY A 760 -25.40 14.26 -5.21
CA GLY A 760 -26.67 13.84 -4.63
C GLY A 760 -26.51 13.10 -3.29
N GLN A 761 -25.37 13.25 -2.61
CA GLN A 761 -25.17 12.69 -1.27
C GLN A 761 -25.55 13.76 -0.24
N ASP A 762 -26.71 13.58 0.40
CA ASP A 762 -27.04 14.37 1.58
C ASP A 762 -26.20 13.94 2.78
N LEU A 763 -25.94 14.87 3.69
CA LEU A 763 -25.27 14.56 4.95
C LEU A 763 -26.24 13.83 5.88
N GLU A 764 -26.41 12.54 5.65
CA GLU A 764 -27.28 11.67 6.44
C GLU A 764 -26.87 11.64 7.91
N THR A 765 -27.86 11.37 8.78
CA THR A 765 -27.61 11.12 10.19
C THR A 765 -27.04 9.71 10.36
N ILE A 766 -25.72 9.62 10.56
CA ILE A 766 -25.02 8.35 10.68
C ILE A 766 -24.44 8.13 12.08
N PRO A 767 -24.25 6.87 12.52
CA PRO A 767 -23.56 6.59 13.78
C PRO A 767 -22.08 6.99 13.68
N PRO A 768 -21.50 7.55 14.75
CA PRO A 768 -20.09 7.92 14.75
C PRO A 768 -19.20 6.68 14.66
N THR A 769 -17.97 6.90 14.20
CA THR A 769 -16.94 5.85 14.17
C THR A 769 -16.73 5.22 15.56
N ARG A 770 -16.32 3.94 15.60
CA ARG A 770 -16.25 3.14 16.84
C ARG A 770 -15.48 3.83 17.97
N SER A 771 -14.44 4.59 17.65
CA SER A 771 -13.64 5.34 18.64
C SER A 771 -14.38 6.49 19.31
N LEU A 772 -15.48 6.97 18.73
CA LEU A 772 -16.26 8.12 19.18
C LEU A 772 -17.66 7.76 19.71
N ARG A 773 -18.14 6.52 19.51
CA ARG A 773 -19.46 6.05 19.97
C ARG A 773 -19.73 6.22 21.47
N HIS A 774 -18.69 6.22 22.30
CA HIS A 774 -18.82 6.44 23.74
C HIS A 774 -19.03 7.92 24.12
N LYS A 775 -18.86 8.85 23.18
CA LYS A 775 -18.96 10.30 23.40
C LYS A 775 -20.07 10.94 22.58
N LEU A 776 -20.31 10.44 21.38
CA LEU A 776 -21.16 11.10 20.41
C LEU A 776 -22.35 10.22 20.05
N ARG A 777 -23.45 10.87 19.67
CA ARG A 777 -24.68 10.26 19.13
C ARG A 777 -24.63 10.22 17.60
N ALA A 778 -25.61 9.58 16.96
CA ALA A 778 -25.76 9.69 15.52
C ALA A 778 -26.04 11.17 15.14
N ALA A 779 -25.42 11.65 14.06
CA ALA A 779 -25.57 13.02 13.58
C ALA A 779 -25.11 13.14 12.12
N SER A 780 -25.43 14.27 11.48
CA SER A 780 -24.93 14.67 10.16
C SER A 780 -23.48 15.15 10.26
N TYR A 781 -22.55 14.21 10.46
CA TYR A 781 -21.12 14.51 10.50
C TYR A 781 -20.62 14.96 9.13
N LEU A 782 -19.75 15.97 9.10
CA LEU A 782 -19.17 16.42 7.83
C LEU A 782 -18.29 15.35 7.19
N TRP A 783 -17.56 14.59 8.01
CA TRP A 783 -16.60 13.58 7.57
C TRP A 783 -17.26 12.21 7.36
N GLN A 784 -18.05 12.11 6.30
CA GLN A 784 -18.73 10.87 5.94
C GLN A 784 -18.70 10.61 4.43
N HIS A 785 -18.76 9.34 4.04
CA HIS A 785 -18.88 8.95 2.64
C HIS A 785 -19.60 7.60 2.55
N ALA A 786 -20.54 7.47 1.62
CA ALA A 786 -21.30 6.24 1.39
C ALA A 786 -21.93 5.65 2.68
N GLY A 787 -22.63 6.49 3.46
CA GLY A 787 -23.31 6.09 4.70
C GLY A 787 -22.39 5.73 5.87
N ARG A 788 -21.07 6.02 5.76
CA ARG A 788 -20.07 5.67 6.77
C ARG A 788 -19.28 6.88 7.25
N HIS A 789 -19.10 6.97 8.56
CA HIS A 789 -18.23 7.97 9.17
C HIS A 789 -16.76 7.62 8.96
N PHE A 790 -15.94 8.62 8.63
CA PHE A 790 -14.50 8.42 8.50
C PHE A 790 -13.86 7.98 9.83
N SER A 791 -12.80 7.19 9.68
CA SER A 791 -11.94 6.70 10.75
C SER A 791 -10.58 7.40 10.70
N HIS A 792 -9.75 7.13 11.71
CA HIS A 792 -8.38 7.66 11.74
C HIS A 792 -7.54 7.17 10.56
N LYS A 793 -7.83 5.98 10.05
CA LYS A 793 -7.09 5.42 8.91
C LYS A 793 -7.47 6.13 7.62
N ASP A 794 -8.76 6.43 7.44
CA ASP A 794 -9.24 7.12 6.23
C ASP A 794 -8.57 8.49 6.09
N VAL A 795 -8.58 9.32 7.13
CA VAL A 795 -8.01 10.69 7.07
C VAL A 795 -6.48 10.68 6.95
N ASN A 796 -5.78 9.77 7.64
CA ASN A 796 -4.32 9.69 7.48
C ASN A 796 -3.92 9.12 6.10
N ALA A 797 -4.77 8.30 5.46
CA ALA A 797 -4.57 7.85 4.08
C ALA A 797 -4.65 9.01 3.08
N THR A 798 -5.69 9.86 3.19
CA THR A 798 -5.85 11.02 2.31
C THR A 798 -4.70 12.02 2.48
N MET A 799 -4.21 12.22 3.71
CA MET A 799 -2.99 13.00 3.96
C MET A 799 -1.74 12.38 3.30
N SER A 800 -1.61 11.05 3.33
CA SER A 800 -0.45 10.35 2.75
C SER A 800 -0.44 10.47 1.22
N ILE A 801 -1.63 10.39 0.59
CA ILE A 801 -1.80 10.64 -0.84
C ILE A 801 -1.39 12.09 -1.16
N MET A 802 -1.95 13.07 -0.42
CA MET A 802 -1.69 14.49 -0.68
C MET A 802 -0.24 14.93 -0.47
N LEU A 803 0.53 14.18 0.32
CA LEU A 803 1.95 14.47 0.60
C LEU A 803 2.89 13.48 -0.10
N HIS A 804 2.39 12.68 -1.03
CA HIS A 804 3.20 11.74 -1.80
C HIS A 804 4.33 12.45 -2.55
N GLY A 805 5.55 11.89 -2.55
CA GLY A 805 6.73 12.49 -3.17
C GLY A 805 7.39 13.61 -2.34
N ILE A 806 6.81 14.04 -1.22
CA ILE A 806 7.47 14.99 -0.32
C ILE A 806 8.40 14.21 0.63
N SER A 807 9.71 14.29 0.38
CA SER A 807 10.70 13.63 1.21
C SER A 807 10.94 14.43 2.49
N LEU A 808 10.49 13.89 3.62
CA LEU A 808 10.83 14.38 4.95
C LEU A 808 11.76 13.35 5.59
N GLN A 809 13.01 13.70 5.83
CA GLN A 809 13.98 12.83 6.46
C GLN A 809 14.47 13.45 7.76
N THR A 810 14.66 12.62 8.78
CA THR A 810 15.37 13.03 10.00
C THR A 810 16.85 13.25 9.71
N ALA A 811 17.59 13.89 10.62
CA ALA A 811 19.05 14.01 10.52
C ALA A 811 19.78 12.65 10.41
N ALA A 812 19.14 11.56 10.83
CA ALA A 812 19.64 10.19 10.69
C ALA A 812 19.27 9.53 9.34
N GLY A 813 18.66 10.27 8.40
CA GLY A 813 18.21 9.75 7.11
C GLY A 813 16.91 8.95 7.15
N GLU A 814 16.28 8.76 8.31
CA GLU A 814 15.01 8.01 8.43
C GLU A 814 13.85 8.80 7.82
N ALA A 815 13.05 8.16 6.96
CA ALA A 815 11.84 8.74 6.37
C ALA A 815 10.76 9.03 7.44
N VAL A 816 10.22 10.24 7.42
CA VAL A 816 9.23 10.74 8.37
C VAL A 816 7.84 10.64 7.78
N ARG A 817 7.01 9.79 8.39
CA ARG A 817 5.58 9.71 8.05
C ARG A 817 4.79 10.83 8.72
N VAL A 818 4.20 11.71 7.92
CA VAL A 818 3.24 12.71 8.40
C VAL A 818 1.94 12.02 8.83
N THR A 819 1.54 12.26 10.09
CA THR A 819 0.28 11.77 10.65
C THR A 819 -0.42 12.89 11.39
N SER A 820 -1.74 12.81 11.56
CA SER A 820 -2.50 13.71 12.44
C SER A 820 -1.88 13.89 13.84
N HIS A 821 -1.32 12.83 14.43
CA HIS A 821 -0.63 12.93 15.72
C HIS A 821 0.65 13.76 15.62
N LEU A 822 1.38 13.61 14.51
CA LEU A 822 2.60 14.36 14.25
C LEU A 822 2.33 15.83 13.94
N LEU A 823 1.27 16.15 13.19
CA LEU A 823 0.83 17.53 12.96
C LEU A 823 0.44 18.22 14.26
N ARG A 824 -0.28 17.54 15.15
CA ARG A 824 -0.61 18.09 16.47
C ARG A 824 0.64 18.39 17.30
N HIS A 825 1.64 17.51 17.25
CA HIS A 825 2.92 17.75 17.94
C HIS A 825 3.69 18.90 17.29
N GLY A 826 3.73 18.95 15.96
CA GLY A 826 4.38 20.03 15.23
C GLY A 826 3.77 21.39 15.55
N PHE A 827 2.44 21.48 15.69
CA PHE A 827 1.76 22.71 16.11
C PHE A 827 2.22 23.17 17.51
N ALA A 828 2.32 22.23 18.46
CA ALA A 828 2.83 22.56 19.79
C ALA A 828 4.26 23.12 19.73
N THR A 829 5.11 22.53 18.88
CA THR A 829 6.50 22.98 18.69
C THR A 829 6.59 24.32 17.95
N GLU A 830 5.77 24.56 16.92
CA GLU A 830 5.68 25.83 16.20
C GLU A 830 5.26 26.97 17.14
N MET A 831 4.20 26.77 17.95
CA MET A 831 3.77 27.78 18.92
C MET A 831 4.84 28.09 19.97
N ARG A 832 5.67 27.09 20.32
CA ARG A 832 6.86 27.31 21.17
C ARG A 832 7.94 28.12 20.47
N ALA A 833 8.21 27.85 19.19
CA ALA A 833 9.15 28.63 18.40
C ALA A 833 8.72 30.10 18.26
N LEU A 834 7.41 30.36 18.28
CA LEU A 834 6.80 31.69 18.34
C LEU A 834 6.78 32.30 19.77
N ASN A 835 7.50 31.70 20.73
CA ASN A 835 7.56 32.13 22.13
C ASN A 835 6.18 32.18 22.85
N THR A 836 5.22 31.35 22.43
CA THR A 836 3.90 31.29 23.10
C THR A 836 4.03 30.63 24.48
N PRO A 837 3.45 31.23 25.54
CA PRO A 837 3.44 30.65 26.88
C PRO A 837 2.83 29.23 26.94
N VAL A 838 3.34 28.40 27.85
CA VAL A 838 3.02 26.96 27.95
C VAL A 838 1.53 26.72 28.22
N ASP A 839 0.99 27.52 29.13
CA ASP A 839 -0.39 27.57 29.55
C ASP A 839 -1.31 27.97 28.40
N VAL A 840 -0.92 28.97 27.59
CA VAL A 840 -1.64 29.36 26.38
C VAL A 840 -1.65 28.23 25.34
N ILE A 841 -0.52 27.55 25.13
CA ILE A 841 -0.45 26.37 24.25
C ILE A 841 -1.35 25.25 24.77
N ALA A 842 -1.37 25.02 26.09
CA ALA A 842 -2.22 24.02 26.72
C ALA A 842 -3.71 24.33 26.49
N LEU A 843 -4.11 25.61 26.56
CA LEU A 843 -5.46 26.09 26.26
C LEU A 843 -5.82 25.93 24.78
N LEU A 844 -4.95 26.33 23.86
CA LEU A 844 -5.17 26.16 22.42
C LEU A 844 -5.34 24.69 22.03
N MET A 845 -4.50 23.83 22.60
CA MET A 845 -4.54 22.38 22.35
C MET A 845 -5.61 21.65 23.15
N LYS A 846 -6.36 22.35 24.02
CA LYS A 846 -7.38 21.77 24.91
C LYS A 846 -6.85 20.61 25.76
N GLN A 847 -5.72 20.83 26.43
CA GLN A 847 -5.13 19.85 27.35
C GLN A 847 -5.84 19.88 28.71
N ARG A 848 -5.89 18.73 29.40
CA ARG A 848 -6.50 18.62 30.75
C ARG A 848 -5.53 19.00 31.86
N ASP A 849 -4.23 18.79 31.65
CA ASP A 849 -3.18 19.00 32.63
C ASP A 849 -2.02 19.76 31.98
N VAL A 850 -1.66 20.90 32.56
CA VAL A 850 -0.59 21.79 32.07
C VAL A 850 0.78 21.09 32.15
N ARG A 851 0.98 20.16 33.09
CA ARG A 851 2.22 19.37 33.24
C ARG A 851 2.50 18.46 32.04
N VAL A 852 1.46 18.02 31.32
CA VAL A 852 1.61 17.29 30.06
C VAL A 852 2.22 18.18 28.97
N THR A 853 2.18 19.49 29.15
CA THR A 853 2.75 20.50 28.25
C THR A 853 4.22 20.83 28.58
N GLU A 854 4.70 20.49 29.78
CA GLU A 854 6.14 20.47 30.13
C GLU A 854 6.89 19.39 29.35
N TYR A 855 6.22 18.35 28.86
CA TYR A 855 6.83 17.38 27.94
C TYR A 855 7.47 18.06 26.70
N TYR A 856 6.93 19.21 26.29
CA TYR A 856 7.39 20.02 25.16
C TYR A 856 8.47 21.05 25.54
N SER A 857 8.82 21.21 26.83
CA SER A 857 9.84 22.18 27.29
C SER A 857 11.27 21.62 27.34
N GLN A 858 11.48 20.32 27.07
CA GLN A 858 12.83 19.75 26.95
C GLN A 858 13.35 19.89 25.50
N PRO A 859 14.33 20.79 25.24
CA PRO A 859 14.91 20.96 23.92
C PRO A 859 15.54 19.65 23.43
N THR A 860 15.46 19.38 22.12
CA THR A 860 16.14 18.23 21.51
C THR A 860 17.66 18.44 21.52
N PRO A 861 18.50 17.40 21.57
CA PRO A 861 19.96 17.56 21.46
C PRO A 861 20.38 18.35 20.22
N ALA A 862 19.69 18.15 19.10
CA ALA A 862 19.88 18.96 17.88
C ALA A 862 19.52 20.44 18.09
N ARG A 863 18.43 20.74 18.81
CA ARG A 863 18.04 22.11 19.17
C ARG A 863 18.91 22.70 20.27
N LEU A 864 19.51 21.89 21.15
CA LEU A 864 20.51 22.31 22.14
C LEU A 864 21.82 22.65 21.44
N MET A 865 22.26 21.86 20.47
CA MET A 865 23.38 22.21 19.58
C MET A 865 23.05 23.46 18.78
N GLU A 866 21.88 23.57 18.15
CA GLU A 866 21.45 24.79 17.45
C GLU A 866 21.33 26.01 18.37
N LEU A 867 20.84 25.84 19.61
CA LEU A 867 20.74 26.91 20.60
C LEU A 867 22.11 27.29 21.15
N GLN A 868 23.02 26.33 21.35
CA GLN A 868 24.43 26.59 21.66
C GLN A 868 25.14 27.28 20.50
N GLN A 869 24.90 26.86 19.26
CA GLN A 869 25.44 27.47 18.05
C GLN A 869 24.90 28.90 17.89
N LYS A 870 23.61 29.13 18.20
CA LYS A 870 22.96 30.45 18.33
C LYS A 870 23.45 31.30 19.52
N ILE A 871 24.16 30.71 20.48
CA ILE A 871 24.87 31.47 21.54
C ILE A 871 26.21 31.97 21.00
N PHE A 872 26.84 31.26 20.05
CA PHE A 872 28.10 31.66 19.40
C PHE A 872 27.89 32.50 18.13
N GLU A 873 26.70 32.46 17.52
CA GLU A 873 26.33 33.23 16.34
C GLU A 873 25.51 34.45 16.76
N SER A 874 26.00 35.66 16.45
CA SER A 874 25.27 36.90 16.69
C SER A 874 23.93 36.88 15.94
N ARG A 875 22.86 36.57 16.68
CA ARG A 875 21.44 36.70 16.34
C ARG A 875 21.13 37.32 14.96
N VAL A 876 21.02 36.47 13.94
CA VAL A 876 20.11 36.66 12.79
C VAL A 876 19.69 35.28 12.31
N ASP A 877 18.44 34.88 12.54
CA ASP A 877 17.73 33.95 11.64
C ASP A 877 16.22 34.00 11.92
N LEU A 878 15.51 34.82 11.15
CA LEU A 878 14.06 34.78 11.02
C LEU A 878 13.77 34.62 9.52
N SER A 879 13.45 33.37 9.15
CA SER A 879 12.94 32.94 7.85
C SER A 879 13.83 33.28 6.64
N ARG A 880 14.80 32.42 6.33
CA ARG A 880 15.28 32.27 4.94
C ARG A 880 14.12 31.83 4.03
N THR A 881 13.45 32.80 3.39
CA THR A 881 12.43 32.57 2.36
C THR A 881 13.10 32.35 1.01
N HIS A 882 12.66 31.31 0.30
CA HIS A 882 12.85 31.21 -1.14
C HIS A 882 12.19 32.41 -1.83
N VAL A 883 12.72 32.79 -3.00
CA VAL A 883 12.17 33.80 -3.92
C VAL A 883 10.64 33.70 -3.99
N ARG A 884 9.95 34.71 -3.45
CA ARG A 884 8.50 34.83 -3.41
C ARG A 884 7.95 35.17 -4.80
N SER A 885 6.81 34.56 -5.14
CA SER A 885 6.10 34.88 -6.38
C SER A 885 5.45 36.28 -6.34
N PRO A 886 5.24 36.93 -7.49
CA PRO A 886 4.53 38.22 -7.60
C PRO A 886 3.16 38.24 -6.91
N GLY A 887 2.42 37.12 -6.97
CA GLY A 887 1.11 37.00 -6.30
C GLY A 887 1.21 36.84 -4.77
N GLN A 888 2.33 36.37 -4.23
CA GLN A 888 2.57 36.36 -2.79
C GLN A 888 2.93 37.76 -2.27
N ILE A 889 3.77 38.49 -3.01
CA ILE A 889 4.17 39.87 -2.67
C ILE A 889 2.97 40.82 -2.75
N ARG A 890 2.12 40.71 -3.79
CA ARG A 890 0.87 41.48 -3.88
C ARG A 890 -0.07 41.27 -2.69
N ARG A 891 -0.35 40.01 -2.33
CA ARG A 891 -1.16 39.68 -1.15
C ARG A 891 -0.55 40.18 0.16
N GLN A 892 0.78 40.21 0.25
CA GLN A 892 1.51 40.74 1.40
C GLN A 892 1.32 42.26 1.54
N ILE A 893 1.31 42.99 0.42
CA ILE A 893 1.04 44.43 0.38
C ILE A 893 -0.43 44.72 0.70
N GLU A 894 -1.37 44.00 0.08
CA GLU A 894 -2.81 44.11 0.34
C GLU A 894 -3.14 43.91 1.83
N ALA A 895 -2.59 42.87 2.44
CA ALA A 895 -2.79 42.59 3.87
C ALA A 895 -2.20 43.67 4.80
N ALA A 896 -1.24 44.46 4.31
CA ALA A 896 -0.59 45.53 5.06
C ALA A 896 -1.29 46.89 4.88
N GLN A 897 -2.12 47.07 3.85
CA GLN A 897 -2.85 48.33 3.60
C GLN A 897 -3.82 48.68 4.74
N GLU A 898 -4.40 47.67 5.39
CA GLU A 898 -5.36 47.86 6.49
C GLU A 898 -4.69 48.06 7.86
N GLN A 899 -3.35 48.05 7.93
CA GLN A 899 -2.60 48.10 9.20
C GLN A 899 -1.94 49.47 9.42
N VAL A 900 -2.27 50.13 10.52
CA VAL A 900 -1.63 51.39 10.94
C VAL A 900 -0.16 51.13 11.29
N GLY A 901 0.76 51.79 10.58
CA GLY A 901 2.22 51.66 10.79
C GLY A 901 2.94 50.68 9.86
N ALA A 902 2.25 50.05 8.90
CA ALA A 902 2.85 49.25 7.83
C ALA A 902 3.13 50.09 6.55
N LEU A 903 3.71 49.45 5.54
CA LEU A 903 4.09 50.00 4.22
C LEU A 903 5.17 51.09 4.25
N ILE A 904 6.00 51.12 5.30
CA ILE A 904 7.13 52.06 5.44
C ILE A 904 8.17 51.80 4.33
N PRO A 905 8.66 52.81 3.60
CA PRO A 905 9.70 52.60 2.59
C PRO A 905 11.00 52.10 3.22
N VAL A 906 11.59 51.06 2.63
CA VAL A 906 12.87 50.47 3.04
C VAL A 906 13.73 50.19 1.80
N ILE A 907 15.00 49.82 2.01
CA ILE A 907 15.93 49.48 0.92
C ILE A 907 15.31 48.35 0.07
N GLY A 908 15.15 48.62 -1.23
CA GLY A 908 14.61 47.67 -2.20
C GLY A 908 13.09 47.43 -2.11
N GLY A 909 12.33 48.15 -1.28
CA GLY A 909 10.90 47.86 -1.15
C GLY A 909 10.12 48.68 -0.12
N ARG A 910 9.13 48.03 0.49
CA ARG A 910 8.29 48.55 1.59
C ARG A 910 8.16 47.50 2.70
N CYS A 911 8.31 47.92 3.95
CA CYS A 911 8.11 47.08 5.12
C CYS A 911 6.61 46.89 5.40
N THR A 912 6.15 45.65 5.43
CA THR A 912 4.74 45.26 5.64
C THR A 912 4.43 44.93 7.10
N VAL A 913 5.39 45.12 8.00
CA VAL A 913 5.25 44.84 9.44
C VAL A 913 4.72 46.08 10.16
N ALA A 914 3.54 45.99 10.77
CA ALA A 914 2.91 47.08 11.52
C ALA A 914 3.39 47.22 12.98
N SER A 915 4.21 46.29 13.46
CA SER A 915 4.76 46.30 14.83
C SER A 915 6.21 46.83 14.87
N GLN A 916 6.76 47.04 16.08
CA GLN A 916 8.15 47.43 16.28
C GLN A 916 9.12 46.50 15.53
N CYS A 917 10.11 47.09 14.83
CA CYS A 917 11.03 46.36 13.96
C CYS A 917 11.85 45.31 14.75
N PRO A 918 11.68 44.00 14.49
CA PRO A 918 12.37 42.95 15.24
C PRO A 918 13.84 42.77 14.85
N ILE A 919 14.25 43.33 13.71
CA ILE A 919 15.57 43.13 13.08
C ILE A 919 16.39 44.43 12.93
N LYS A 920 16.01 45.50 13.66
CA LYS A 920 16.73 46.79 13.69
C LYS A 920 17.11 47.33 12.30
N PHE A 921 16.15 47.34 11.38
CA PHE A 921 16.29 47.91 10.02
C PHE A 921 17.21 47.16 9.03
N ALA A 922 17.61 45.91 9.30
CA ALA A 922 18.30 45.04 8.33
C ALA A 922 17.34 44.52 7.23
N CYS A 923 16.84 45.41 6.38
CA CYS A 923 15.65 45.14 5.56
C CYS A 923 15.85 44.15 4.41
N ILE A 924 17.08 43.97 3.92
CA ILE A 924 17.41 43.00 2.88
C ILE A 924 17.50 41.60 3.51
N GLY A 925 16.74 40.63 2.98
CA GLY A 925 16.54 39.31 3.58
C GLY A 925 15.44 39.23 4.65
N CYS A 926 14.77 40.35 4.95
CA CYS A 926 13.63 40.38 5.87
C CYS A 926 12.34 39.94 5.17
N ALA A 927 11.61 38.96 5.74
CA ALA A 927 10.30 38.56 5.24
C ALA A 927 9.27 39.71 5.24
N GLY A 928 9.45 40.70 6.10
CA GLY A 928 8.63 41.92 6.14
C GLY A 928 8.86 42.87 4.96
N ASN A 929 9.98 42.77 4.25
CA ASN A 929 10.27 43.61 3.09
C ASN A 929 9.53 43.07 1.86
N ALA A 930 8.53 43.81 1.38
CA ALA A 930 7.89 43.58 0.09
C ALA A 930 8.70 44.30 -1.00
N PRO A 931 9.40 43.56 -1.88
CA PRO A 931 10.26 44.16 -2.90
C PRO A 931 9.49 45.02 -3.90
N ASP A 932 10.15 46.05 -4.41
CA ASP A 932 9.67 46.92 -5.48
C ASP A 932 10.74 47.02 -6.56
N TRP A 933 10.45 46.50 -7.76
CA TRP A 933 11.43 46.39 -8.84
C TRP A 933 11.94 47.74 -9.34
N HIS A 934 11.20 48.84 -9.14
CA HIS A 934 11.67 50.21 -9.44
C HIS A 934 12.80 50.66 -8.51
N LYS A 935 13.04 49.97 -7.40
CA LYS A 935 14.11 50.27 -6.43
C LYS A 935 15.30 49.32 -6.54
N ARG A 936 15.40 48.59 -7.66
CA ARG A 936 16.47 47.62 -7.93
C ARG A 936 17.87 48.17 -7.68
N ASP A 937 18.12 49.41 -8.11
CA ASP A 937 19.42 50.07 -7.94
C ASP A 937 19.87 50.16 -6.48
N GLN A 938 18.93 50.33 -5.54
CA GLN A 938 19.24 50.38 -4.11
C GLN A 938 19.80 49.05 -3.60
N VAL A 939 19.28 47.93 -4.12
CA VAL A 939 19.72 46.58 -3.74
C VAL A 939 21.08 46.26 -4.38
N ILE A 940 21.31 46.70 -5.62
CA ILE A 940 22.60 46.55 -6.31
C ILE A 940 23.71 47.30 -5.55
N VAL A 941 23.46 48.56 -5.19
CA VAL A 941 24.41 49.38 -4.41
C VAL A 941 24.68 48.75 -3.04
N TYR A 942 23.64 48.27 -2.34
CA TYR A 942 23.79 47.60 -1.05
C TYR A 942 24.61 46.30 -1.16
N ARG A 943 24.40 45.53 -2.24
CA ARG A 943 25.18 44.32 -2.54
C ARG A 943 26.66 44.63 -2.77
N GLN A 944 26.97 45.69 -3.51
CA GLN A 944 28.36 46.12 -3.75
C GLN A 944 29.05 46.52 -2.44
N ALA A 945 28.36 47.25 -1.56
CA ALA A 945 28.87 47.58 -0.23
C ALA A 945 29.14 46.30 0.60
N CYS A 946 28.26 45.31 0.55
CA CYS A 946 28.48 44.03 1.23
C CYS A 946 29.69 43.27 0.65
N ALA A 947 29.90 43.31 -0.66
CA ALA A 947 31.06 42.68 -1.29
C ALA A 947 32.39 43.31 -0.81
N GLN A 948 32.45 44.64 -0.75
CA GLN A 948 33.62 45.36 -0.20
C GLN A 948 33.85 45.03 1.29
N MET A 949 32.77 44.89 2.08
CA MET A 949 32.87 44.46 3.48
C MET A 949 33.37 43.02 3.62
N ALA A 950 33.01 42.12 2.70
CA ALA A 950 33.50 40.75 2.69
C ALA A 950 35.01 40.70 2.38
N GLU A 951 35.47 41.45 1.38
CA GLU A 951 36.89 41.56 1.01
C GLU A 951 37.71 42.15 2.16
N MET A 952 37.22 43.22 2.79
CA MET A 952 37.90 43.84 3.94
C MET A 952 37.96 42.90 5.15
N ALA A 953 36.90 42.13 5.42
CA ALA A 953 36.87 41.17 6.51
C ALA A 953 37.81 39.97 6.26
N GLU A 954 38.00 39.55 5.01
CA GLU A 954 39.01 38.55 4.64
C GLU A 954 40.42 39.09 4.82
N ALA A 955 40.70 40.32 4.37
CA ALA A 955 42.00 40.96 4.53
C ALA A 955 42.39 41.18 6.01
N GLN A 956 41.41 41.40 6.89
CA GLN A 956 41.61 41.61 8.34
C GLN A 956 41.45 40.33 9.18
N ASN A 957 41.26 39.17 8.54
CA ASN A 957 41.07 37.87 9.20
C ASN A 957 39.91 37.85 10.21
N LEU A 958 38.77 38.43 9.83
CA LEU A 958 37.54 38.52 10.61
C LEU A 958 36.46 37.57 10.03
N PRO A 959 36.51 36.26 10.33
CA PRO A 959 35.69 35.25 9.66
C PRO A 959 34.19 35.39 9.93
N ALA A 960 33.80 35.98 11.06
CA ALA A 960 32.39 36.23 11.37
C ALA A 960 31.79 37.37 10.53
N GLU A 961 32.55 38.44 10.32
CA GLU A 961 32.12 39.58 9.49
C GLU A 961 32.13 39.21 8.01
N GLY A 962 33.11 38.44 7.55
CA GLY A 962 33.14 37.90 6.18
C GLY A 962 31.95 36.99 5.89
N ARG A 963 31.51 36.18 6.86
CA ARG A 963 30.30 35.35 6.73
C ARG A 963 29.03 36.20 6.64
N LYS A 964 28.85 37.18 7.55
CA LYS A 964 27.70 38.10 7.52
C LYS A 964 27.59 38.84 6.20
N ALA A 965 28.72 39.35 5.70
CA ALA A 965 28.77 40.06 4.43
C ALA A 965 28.34 39.18 3.25
N LYS A 966 28.83 37.92 3.18
CA LYS A 966 28.43 36.93 2.17
C LYS A 966 26.95 36.54 2.26
N GLU A 967 26.40 36.45 3.47
CA GLU A 967 24.97 36.18 3.69
C GLU A 967 24.07 37.34 3.25
N SER A 968 24.49 38.58 3.53
CA SER A 968 23.82 39.77 3.02
C SER A 968 23.86 39.85 1.49
N MET A 969 24.97 39.45 0.86
CA MET A 969 25.06 39.36 -0.61
C MET A 969 24.08 38.34 -1.20
N ALA A 970 23.98 37.14 -0.62
CA ALA A 970 23.01 36.14 -1.06
C ALA A 970 21.57 36.62 -0.90
N SER A 971 21.28 37.35 0.20
CA SER A 971 19.97 37.97 0.43
C SER A 971 19.64 39.07 -0.59
N CYS A 972 20.65 39.79 -1.10
CA CYS A 972 20.47 40.72 -2.21
C CYS A 972 20.11 39.99 -3.50
N ASP A 973 20.79 38.86 -3.79
CA ASP A 973 20.54 38.06 -4.98
C ASP A 973 19.10 37.51 -5.00
N ASP A 974 18.60 37.04 -3.85
CA ASP A 974 17.21 36.59 -3.70
C ASP A 974 16.20 37.73 -3.95
N VAL A 975 16.43 38.91 -3.37
CA VAL A 975 15.55 40.08 -3.56
C VAL A 975 15.57 40.57 -5.02
N LEU A 976 16.74 40.53 -5.68
CA LEU A 976 16.86 40.88 -7.10
C LEU A 976 16.09 39.89 -7.99
N ALA A 977 16.11 38.61 -7.66
CA ALA A 977 15.31 37.60 -8.35
C ALA A 977 13.79 37.83 -8.15
N GLU A 978 13.36 38.22 -6.95
CA GLU A 978 11.96 38.60 -6.68
C GLU A 978 11.54 39.83 -7.50
N MET A 979 12.42 40.83 -7.61
CA MET A 979 12.19 42.02 -8.43
C MET A 979 12.06 41.69 -9.91
N GLU A 980 12.88 40.78 -10.44
CA GLU A 980 12.80 40.35 -11.84
C GLU A 980 11.48 39.62 -12.14
N LEU A 981 10.99 38.80 -11.21
CA LEU A 981 9.68 38.16 -11.35
C LEU A 981 8.52 39.17 -11.31
N LEU A 982 8.62 40.21 -10.48
CA LEU A 982 7.63 41.29 -10.41
C LEU A 982 7.60 42.08 -11.72
N GLU A 983 8.78 42.46 -12.25
CA GLU A 983 8.93 43.15 -13.52
C GLU A 983 8.31 42.35 -14.68
N ARG A 984 8.62 41.05 -14.78
CA ARG A 984 8.02 40.16 -15.81
C ARG A 984 6.51 40.03 -15.67
N ALA A 985 5.99 40.00 -14.44
CA ALA A 985 4.55 39.88 -14.20
C ALA A 985 3.78 41.18 -14.50
N ASP A 986 4.40 42.34 -14.28
CA ASP A 986 3.84 43.63 -14.66
C ASP A 986 3.89 43.81 -16.20
N GLN A 987 4.98 43.36 -16.86
CA GLN A 987 5.10 43.35 -18.32
C GLN A 987 4.10 42.38 -18.98
N ALA A 988 3.88 41.19 -18.42
CA ALA A 988 2.91 40.22 -18.93
C ALA A 988 1.44 40.65 -18.73
N ALA A 989 1.15 41.60 -17.84
CA ALA A 989 -0.17 42.20 -17.71
C ALA A 989 -0.47 43.25 -18.81
N ALA A 990 0.55 43.69 -19.56
CA ALA A 990 0.43 44.65 -20.66
C ALA A 990 0.20 44.00 -22.04
N ASP A 991 0.42 42.69 -22.19
CA ASP A 991 0.16 41.94 -23.43
C ASP A 991 -0.93 40.86 -23.19
N PRO A 992 -2.11 40.95 -23.84
CA PRO A 992 -3.14 39.94 -23.68
C PRO A 992 -2.72 38.63 -24.33
N VAL A 993 -2.75 37.55 -23.54
CA VAL A 993 -2.59 36.17 -24.01
C VAL A 993 -3.62 35.88 -25.11
N ILE A 994 -3.14 35.66 -26.34
CA ILE A 994 -3.95 35.28 -27.50
C ILE A 994 -4.32 33.80 -27.38
N LEU A 995 -5.62 33.51 -27.25
CA LEU A 995 -6.17 32.18 -27.46
C LEU A 995 -6.02 31.77 -28.94
N THR A 996 -5.15 30.82 -29.24
CA THR A 996 -5.10 30.21 -30.58
C THR A 996 -6.11 29.07 -30.65
N ILE A 997 -7.32 29.38 -31.12
CA ILE A 997 -8.27 28.37 -31.60
C ILE A 997 -7.82 27.98 -33.01
N GLY A 998 -7.32 26.75 -33.18
CA GLY A 998 -6.92 26.25 -34.50
C GLY A 998 -8.11 26.20 -35.45
N ARG A 999 -8.21 27.18 -36.34
CA ARG A 999 -8.99 27.06 -37.58
C ARG A 999 -8.25 26.10 -38.51
N LYS A 1000 -8.94 25.05 -38.93
CA LYS A 1000 -8.54 24.18 -40.06
C LYS A 1000 -8.27 25.05 -41.30
N GLU A 1001 -7.07 24.91 -41.87
CA GLU A 1001 -6.86 25.21 -43.28
C GLU A 1001 -7.69 24.22 -44.13
N LYS A 1002 -8.23 24.75 -45.24
CA LYS A 1002 -9.12 24.06 -46.17
C LYS A 1002 -8.43 22.93 -46.93
#